data_AF-A0A285NK56-F1
#
_entry.id   AF-A0A285NK56-F1
#
_cell.length_a   1.000
_cell.length_b   1.000
_cell.length_c   1.000
_cell.angle_alpha   90.00
_cell.angle_beta   90.00
_cell.angle_gamma   90.00
#
_symmetry.space_group_name_H-M   'P 1'
#
loop_
_entity.id
_entity.type
_entity.pdbx_description
1 polymer ?
#
loop_
_entity_poly.entity_id
_entity_poly.type
_entity_poly.pdbx_seq_one_letter_code
_entity_poly.pdbx_strand_id
1 'polypeptide(L)'
;MVKERYRGVEYYKEPDLAKGYMLDKAKEVYEELTIGHVIENINEAIELYNINKYVKDDALLLYLGEDKEEWIREKSSIANSLVGKYINQHSDILAEYEEVDLRYKAPFWEIVEKRKLSNITESRFKMFLDELDVFAWQIFKHHKLVMQYDVELREYMLNNSEGSTNLLLDKFLLKNRSERQESYLPHSLTIKDKEQIISTYLDLDKPNLNYTRLLSNVQNTKEFALDTRVKLKAKRVSERLESGLFKDGSGMGTDIVVEFKENVEGTVKQHYSVNKVGTEVDKEWLESNLDNPTLLNNFIYIFEFVNKDIVSKFPYNEIYAGFFDRFGFAHEKEYKTGTDFSIRESLSLAQMHVYYSFLKSKDKDLEAIIEWFFNVYLKEEFNIEDFNIKLPPIDNPNFEKCKSIFPTIESIIKKYKFYIEDGYIDGELVQMESKPLPFSECPSMTNNRYVYIAPNNDEARILRNIMFSDQSNLTYFPNYGDSQYNTLIERLETDKLYLHDIEGYQKPSLDWLVENKFVKINDDNEVVMVNRNRIFIYYLIHINGVVVTNKLPTPLKREVDKLLNETALVSENTLLSRQESDYIDYYLNKSKFINGYDLRNKYLHGTSSGYENENEHYVNYLHALRILITIMIKINDDLCTAKVEGD
;
A
#
# COMPACT_ATOMS: atom_id res chain seq x y z
N MET A 1 14.81 37.43 -4.30
CA MET A 1 13.76 38.03 -3.45
C MET A 1 12.54 37.13 -3.54
N VAL A 2 12.04 36.63 -2.42
CA VAL A 2 10.78 35.87 -2.41
C VAL A 2 9.66 36.88 -2.63
N LYS A 3 8.98 36.86 -3.79
CA LYS A 3 7.77 37.67 -4.03
C LYS A 3 6.77 37.35 -2.91
N GLU A 4 6.18 38.37 -2.28
CA GLU A 4 5.09 38.15 -1.33
C GLU A 4 3.94 37.40 -2.03
N ARG A 5 3.47 36.31 -1.42
CA ARG A 5 2.38 35.50 -1.97
C ARG A 5 1.07 36.25 -1.87
N TYR A 6 0.28 36.24 -2.94
CA TYR A 6 -1.01 36.94 -3.01
C TYR A 6 -2.06 36.20 -2.15
N ARG A 7 -2.53 36.75 -1.03
CA ARG A 7 -3.35 36.00 -0.05
C ARG A 7 -4.87 36.03 -0.31
N GLY A 8 -5.31 35.82 -1.55
CA GLY A 8 -6.72 35.85 -1.93
C GLY A 8 -7.51 34.54 -1.82
N VAL A 9 -8.72 34.55 -2.37
CA VAL A 9 -9.69 33.44 -2.40
C VAL A 9 -9.36 32.37 -3.45
N GLU A 10 -9.27 31.12 -3.00
CA GLU A 10 -9.15 29.93 -3.84
C GLU A 10 -10.47 29.15 -3.89
N TYR A 11 -10.78 28.56 -5.05
CA TYR A 11 -11.99 27.78 -5.26
C TYR A 11 -11.78 26.28 -5.00
N TYR A 12 -12.54 25.70 -4.07
CA TYR A 12 -12.59 24.28 -3.77
C TYR A 12 -13.96 23.68 -4.11
N LYS A 13 -13.97 22.73 -5.06
CA LYS A 13 -15.19 22.07 -5.51
C LYS A 13 -15.76 21.12 -4.45
N GLU A 14 -14.91 20.25 -3.91
CA GLU A 14 -15.29 19.22 -2.93
C GLU A 14 -15.28 19.74 -1.48
N PRO A 15 -15.82 18.99 -0.51
CA PRO A 15 -15.78 19.35 0.91
C PRO A 15 -14.32 19.35 1.42
N ASP A 16 -13.67 20.50 1.30
CA ASP A 16 -12.34 20.76 1.83
C ASP A 16 -12.47 21.51 3.16
N LEU A 17 -11.64 21.16 4.16
CA LEU A 17 -11.61 21.84 5.45
C LEU A 17 -11.33 23.35 5.32
N ALA A 18 -10.61 23.77 4.27
CA ALA A 18 -10.34 25.17 3.97
C ALA A 18 -11.52 25.89 3.29
N LYS A 19 -12.53 25.17 2.80
CA LYS A 19 -13.65 25.76 2.03
C LYS A 19 -14.41 26.81 2.85
N GLY A 20 -14.72 26.55 4.12
CA GLY A 20 -15.39 27.51 5.00
C GLY A 20 -14.60 28.82 5.15
N TYR A 21 -13.30 28.72 5.43
CA TYR A 21 -12.41 29.88 5.52
C TYR A 21 -12.32 30.69 4.21
N MET A 22 -12.35 30.02 3.06
CA MET A 22 -12.36 30.71 1.77
C MET A 22 -13.71 31.38 1.47
N LEU A 23 -14.83 30.82 1.94
CA LEU A 23 -16.15 31.42 1.80
C LEU A 23 -16.29 32.69 2.65
N ASP A 24 -15.70 32.72 3.85
CA ASP A 24 -15.60 33.94 4.66
C ASP A 24 -14.84 35.05 3.92
N LYS A 25 -13.66 34.73 3.38
CA LYS A 25 -12.90 35.69 2.57
C LYS A 25 -13.64 36.14 1.32
N ALA A 26 -14.33 35.22 0.64
CA ALA A 26 -15.13 35.53 -0.54
C ALA A 26 -16.21 36.56 -0.23
N LYS A 27 -16.84 36.44 0.94
CA LYS A 27 -17.82 37.41 1.43
C LYS A 27 -17.19 38.78 1.66
N GLU A 28 -16.05 38.85 2.35
CA GLU A 28 -15.32 40.11 2.61
C GLU A 28 -14.97 40.83 1.30
N VAL A 29 -14.42 40.12 0.31
CA VAL A 29 -14.09 40.68 -1.00
C VAL A 29 -15.34 41.21 -1.72
N TYR A 30 -16.47 40.49 -1.66
CA TYR A 30 -17.72 40.95 -2.26
C TYR A 30 -18.35 42.12 -1.51
N GLU A 31 -18.18 42.24 -0.19
CA GLU A 31 -18.67 43.40 0.57
C GLU A 31 -17.98 44.68 0.10
N GLU A 32 -16.67 44.64 -0.12
CA GLU A 32 -15.85 45.78 -0.59
C GLU A 32 -16.00 46.09 -2.09
N LEU A 33 -16.44 45.13 -2.90
CA LEU A 33 -16.52 45.28 -4.36
C LEU A 33 -17.59 46.29 -4.81
N THR A 34 -17.20 47.34 -5.52
CA THR A 34 -18.14 48.40 -5.99
C THR A 34 -18.16 48.57 -7.51
N ILE A 35 -19.25 49.16 -8.02
CA ILE A 35 -19.37 49.56 -9.44
C ILE A 35 -18.35 50.67 -9.72
N GLY A 36 -17.28 50.34 -10.44
CA GLY A 36 -16.18 51.25 -10.74
C GLY A 36 -14.83 50.83 -10.17
N HIS A 37 -14.79 49.74 -9.39
CA HIS A 37 -13.56 49.13 -8.91
C HIS A 37 -12.59 48.83 -10.08
N VAL A 38 -11.31 49.13 -9.90
CA VAL A 38 -10.27 48.91 -10.90
C VAL A 38 -9.40 47.75 -10.45
N ILE A 39 -9.39 46.67 -11.24
CA ILE A 39 -8.52 45.53 -11.01
C ILE A 39 -7.07 45.97 -11.25
N GLU A 40 -6.23 45.84 -10.22
CA GLU A 40 -4.83 46.28 -10.23
C GLU A 40 -3.91 45.27 -10.92
N ASN A 41 -4.18 43.98 -10.79
CA ASN A 41 -3.32 42.92 -11.32
C ASN A 41 -4.10 41.63 -11.65
N ILE A 42 -3.42 40.70 -12.32
CA ILE A 42 -4.01 39.44 -12.78
C ILE A 42 -4.52 38.55 -11.62
N ASN A 43 -3.89 38.60 -10.44
CA ASN A 43 -4.29 37.78 -9.31
C ASN A 43 -5.65 38.20 -8.75
N GLU A 44 -5.91 39.50 -8.71
CA GLU A 44 -7.21 40.03 -8.30
C GLU A 44 -8.32 39.66 -9.31
N ALA A 45 -8.01 39.68 -10.61
CA ALA A 45 -8.94 39.17 -11.62
C ALA A 45 -9.25 37.68 -11.40
N ILE A 46 -8.25 36.88 -11.06
CA ILE A 46 -8.42 35.44 -10.80
C ILE A 46 -9.15 35.20 -9.48
N GLU A 47 -8.93 36.00 -8.45
CA GLU A 47 -9.68 35.94 -7.19
C GLU A 47 -11.17 36.14 -7.42
N LEU A 48 -11.55 37.21 -8.13
CA LEU A 48 -12.94 37.48 -8.49
C LEU A 48 -13.52 36.37 -9.39
N TYR A 49 -12.70 35.76 -10.25
CA TYR A 49 -13.09 34.60 -11.03
C TYR A 49 -13.37 33.37 -10.14
N ASN A 50 -12.54 33.11 -9.14
CA ASN A 50 -12.71 32.01 -8.19
C ASN A 50 -13.97 32.20 -7.32
N ILE A 51 -14.21 33.41 -6.81
CA ILE A 51 -15.44 33.68 -6.04
C ILE A 51 -16.68 33.44 -6.90
N ASN A 52 -16.66 33.86 -8.17
CA ASN A 52 -17.74 33.57 -9.12
C ASN A 52 -17.96 32.08 -9.37
N LYS A 53 -16.98 31.21 -9.11
CA LYS A 53 -17.18 29.75 -9.16
C LYS A 53 -17.96 29.25 -7.94
N TYR A 54 -17.71 29.80 -6.75
CA TYR A 54 -18.53 29.52 -5.55
C TYR A 54 -19.98 30.01 -5.66
N VAL A 55 -20.22 31.01 -6.50
CA VAL A 55 -21.58 31.45 -6.83
C VAL A 55 -22.25 30.47 -7.80
N LYS A 56 -21.50 29.92 -8.75
CA LYS A 56 -22.05 29.00 -9.77
C LYS A 56 -22.36 27.60 -9.25
N ASP A 57 -21.72 27.16 -8.19
CA ASP A 57 -21.98 25.87 -7.53
C ASP A 57 -22.88 26.02 -6.29
N ASP A 58 -23.51 27.19 -6.12
CA ASP A 58 -24.37 27.57 -5.00
C ASP A 58 -23.70 27.53 -3.61
N ALA A 59 -22.39 27.27 -3.52
CA ALA A 59 -21.70 27.14 -2.23
C ALA A 59 -21.75 28.43 -1.41
N LEU A 60 -21.60 29.59 -2.06
CA LEU A 60 -21.66 30.88 -1.38
C LEU A 60 -23.08 31.21 -0.89
N LEU A 61 -24.10 30.82 -1.66
CA LEU A 61 -25.52 31.01 -1.28
C LEU A 61 -25.88 30.13 -0.08
N LEU A 62 -25.49 28.86 -0.12
CA LEU A 62 -25.68 27.92 1.00
C LEU A 62 -24.97 28.38 2.27
N TYR A 63 -23.80 29.02 2.14
CA TYR A 63 -23.04 29.53 3.27
C TYR A 63 -23.64 30.78 3.91
N LEU A 64 -24.11 31.73 3.08
CA LEU A 64 -24.58 33.03 3.54
C LEU A 64 -26.08 33.08 3.86
N GLY A 65 -26.89 32.18 3.28
CA GLY A 65 -28.34 32.14 3.42
C GLY A 65 -29.10 32.69 2.21
N GLU A 66 -30.33 32.21 2.01
CA GLU A 66 -31.19 32.58 0.87
C GLU A 66 -31.53 34.09 0.82
N ASP A 67 -31.51 34.79 1.96
CA ASP A 67 -31.75 36.23 2.04
C ASP A 67 -30.67 37.06 1.33
N LYS A 68 -29.53 36.45 0.98
CA LYS A 68 -28.42 37.09 0.27
C LYS A 68 -28.41 36.85 -1.24
N GLU A 69 -29.38 36.13 -1.81
CA GLU A 69 -29.37 35.74 -3.23
C GLU A 69 -29.24 36.94 -4.18
N GLU A 70 -30.04 37.99 -3.99
CA GLU A 70 -30.01 39.17 -4.85
C GLU A 70 -28.68 39.94 -4.74
N TRP A 71 -28.13 40.05 -3.53
CA TRP A 71 -26.83 40.67 -3.28
C TRP A 71 -25.70 39.87 -3.94
N ILE A 72 -25.70 38.54 -3.82
CA ILE A 72 -24.72 37.66 -4.48
C ILE A 72 -24.80 37.83 -6.00
N ARG A 73 -26.01 37.85 -6.57
CA ARG A 73 -26.23 38.02 -8.01
C ARG A 73 -25.71 39.37 -8.53
N GLU A 74 -25.96 40.45 -7.80
CA GLU A 74 -25.45 41.79 -8.12
C GLU A 74 -23.91 41.81 -8.10
N LYS A 75 -23.29 41.34 -7.01
CA LYS A 75 -21.83 41.33 -6.86
C LYS A 75 -21.15 40.42 -7.88
N SER A 76 -21.73 39.25 -8.16
CA SER A 76 -21.24 38.34 -9.20
C SER A 76 -21.30 38.97 -10.59
N SER A 77 -22.35 39.72 -10.90
CA SER A 77 -22.47 40.46 -12.17
C SER A 77 -21.35 41.51 -12.31
N ILE A 78 -21.11 42.30 -11.26
CA ILE A 78 -20.02 43.29 -11.21
C ILE A 78 -18.67 42.59 -11.42
N ALA A 79 -18.39 41.55 -10.63
CA ALA A 79 -17.15 40.78 -10.72
C ALA A 79 -16.93 40.20 -12.11
N ASN A 80 -17.93 39.56 -12.72
CA ASN A 80 -17.82 39.00 -14.07
C ASN A 80 -17.52 40.06 -15.14
N SER A 81 -18.12 41.24 -15.01
CA SER A 81 -17.90 42.38 -15.92
C SER A 81 -16.47 42.92 -15.80
N LEU A 82 -15.99 43.14 -14.57
CA LEU A 82 -14.63 43.62 -14.30
C LEU A 82 -13.57 42.62 -14.79
N VAL A 83 -13.74 41.34 -14.43
CA VAL A 83 -12.86 40.25 -14.89
C VAL A 83 -12.85 40.17 -16.42
N GLY A 84 -14.02 40.30 -17.06
CA GLY A 84 -14.11 40.33 -18.53
C GLY A 84 -13.39 41.52 -19.16
N LYS A 85 -13.57 42.72 -18.63
CA LYS A 85 -12.89 43.92 -19.10
C LYS A 85 -11.37 43.78 -18.96
N TYR A 86 -10.91 43.36 -17.78
CA TYR A 86 -9.49 43.16 -17.50
C TYR A 86 -8.86 42.11 -18.41
N ILE A 87 -9.48 40.94 -18.58
CA ILE A 87 -8.95 39.92 -19.49
C ILE A 87 -8.95 40.43 -20.93
N ASN A 88 -10.03 41.06 -21.39
CA ASN A 88 -10.17 41.48 -22.78
C ASN A 88 -9.19 42.58 -23.19
N GLN A 89 -8.78 43.47 -22.28
CA GLN A 89 -7.82 44.54 -22.59
C GLN A 89 -6.40 44.02 -22.91
N HIS A 90 -6.03 42.83 -22.42
CA HIS A 90 -4.73 42.23 -22.72
C HIS A 90 -4.76 41.52 -24.07
N SER A 91 -4.03 42.05 -25.06
CA SER A 91 -3.85 41.38 -26.36
C SER A 91 -3.05 40.08 -26.23
N ASP A 92 -2.05 40.09 -25.34
CA ASP A 92 -1.22 38.93 -25.00
C ASP A 92 -1.29 38.68 -23.49
N ILE A 93 -2.21 37.80 -23.09
CA ILE A 93 -2.42 37.46 -21.68
C ILE A 93 -1.27 36.63 -21.09
N LEU A 94 -0.42 36.01 -21.93
CA LEU A 94 0.69 35.18 -21.46
C LEU A 94 1.79 36.01 -20.82
N ALA A 95 1.92 37.29 -21.19
CA ALA A 95 2.88 38.21 -20.59
C ALA A 95 2.64 38.42 -19.07
N GLU A 96 1.40 38.24 -18.60
CA GLU A 96 1.04 38.34 -17.19
C GLU A 96 1.38 37.08 -16.38
N TYR A 97 1.75 35.98 -17.04
CA TYR A 97 1.87 34.67 -16.38
C TYR A 97 2.85 34.69 -15.21
N GLU A 98 4.01 35.32 -15.34
CA GLU A 98 5.03 35.41 -14.27
C GLU A 98 4.56 36.16 -13.02
N GLU A 99 3.54 37.00 -13.14
CA GLU A 99 2.92 37.70 -12.00
C GLU A 99 1.80 36.90 -11.34
N VAL A 100 1.33 35.81 -11.96
CA VAL A 100 0.29 34.95 -11.39
C VAL A 100 0.83 34.14 -10.19
N ASP A 101 0.14 34.23 -9.06
CA ASP A 101 0.41 33.45 -7.85
C ASP A 101 0.33 31.95 -8.15
N LEU A 102 1.17 31.17 -7.47
CA LEU A 102 1.28 29.73 -7.69
C LEU A 102 -0.09 29.00 -7.62
N ARG A 103 -0.98 29.40 -6.71
CA ARG A 103 -2.32 28.79 -6.56
C ARG A 103 -3.26 29.18 -7.71
N TYR A 104 -3.00 30.29 -8.37
CA TYR A 104 -3.83 30.85 -9.43
C TYR A 104 -3.39 30.43 -10.83
N LYS A 105 -2.26 29.72 -10.97
CA LYS A 105 -1.79 29.17 -12.24
C LYS A 105 -2.82 28.26 -12.93
N ALA A 106 -3.54 27.42 -12.17
CA ALA A 106 -4.57 26.55 -12.75
C ALA A 106 -5.82 27.34 -13.21
N PRO A 107 -6.44 28.21 -12.39
CA PRO A 107 -7.50 29.11 -12.84
C PRO A 107 -7.10 30.02 -14.02
N PHE A 108 -5.83 30.46 -14.09
CA PHE A 108 -5.32 31.26 -15.21
C PHE A 108 -5.49 30.50 -16.54
N TRP A 109 -5.06 29.25 -16.63
CA TRP A 109 -5.21 28.45 -17.85
C TRP A 109 -6.68 28.17 -18.19
N GLU A 110 -7.56 28.04 -17.19
CA GLU A 110 -9.01 27.96 -17.37
C GLU A 110 -9.56 29.21 -18.07
N ILE A 111 -9.08 30.39 -17.67
CA ILE A 111 -9.43 31.67 -18.28
C ILE A 111 -8.90 31.76 -19.71
N VAL A 112 -7.64 31.38 -19.94
CA VAL A 112 -7.02 31.40 -21.28
C VAL A 112 -7.81 30.53 -22.24
N GLU A 113 -8.09 29.28 -21.86
CA GLU A 113 -8.86 28.32 -22.67
C GLU A 113 -10.26 28.86 -23.02
N LYS A 114 -10.93 29.51 -22.05
CA LYS A 114 -12.31 30.00 -22.23
C LYS A 114 -12.41 31.30 -23.02
N ARG A 115 -11.41 32.19 -22.97
CA ARG A 115 -11.56 33.58 -23.45
C ARG A 115 -10.47 34.07 -24.40
N LYS A 116 -9.30 33.44 -24.42
CA LYS A 116 -8.11 33.97 -25.13
C LYS A 116 -7.44 32.97 -26.07
N LEU A 117 -7.96 31.75 -26.12
CA LEU A 117 -7.40 30.67 -26.93
C LEU A 117 -7.21 31.05 -28.41
N SER A 118 -8.14 31.80 -29.01
CA SER A 118 -8.05 32.27 -30.41
C SER A 118 -7.07 33.42 -30.63
N ASN A 119 -6.59 34.05 -29.57
CA ASN A 119 -5.78 35.28 -29.65
C ASN A 119 -4.27 34.98 -29.61
N ILE A 120 -3.89 33.75 -29.29
CA ILE A 120 -2.51 33.33 -29.12
C ILE A 120 -2.14 32.44 -30.30
N THR A 121 -1.19 32.87 -31.12
CA THR A 121 -0.66 32.05 -32.22
C THR A 121 0.22 30.93 -31.70
N GLU A 122 0.38 29.87 -32.48
CA GLU A 122 1.25 28.74 -32.16
C GLU A 122 2.70 29.20 -31.92
N SER A 123 3.20 30.10 -32.77
CA SER A 123 4.54 30.69 -32.64
C SER A 123 4.72 31.46 -31.33
N ARG A 124 3.71 32.25 -30.93
CA ARG A 124 3.76 33.03 -29.69
C ARG A 124 3.71 32.13 -28.46
N PHE A 125 2.87 31.09 -28.52
CA PHE A 125 2.75 30.08 -27.46
C PHE A 125 4.06 29.31 -27.28
N LYS A 126 4.69 28.90 -28.38
CA LYS A 126 6.01 28.25 -28.34
C LYS A 126 7.07 29.14 -27.70
N MET A 127 7.16 30.41 -28.11
CA MET A 127 8.08 31.37 -27.49
C MET A 127 7.84 31.50 -25.98
N PHE A 128 6.57 31.55 -25.55
CA PHE A 128 6.23 31.56 -24.14
C PHE A 128 6.73 30.31 -23.42
N LEU A 129 6.51 29.12 -23.98
CA LEU A 129 6.94 27.86 -23.38
C LEU A 129 8.47 27.77 -23.24
N ASP A 130 9.21 28.27 -24.24
CA ASP A 130 10.68 28.28 -24.26
C ASP A 130 11.28 29.25 -23.22
N GLU A 131 10.51 30.25 -22.76
CA GLU A 131 10.91 31.23 -21.74
C GLU A 131 10.63 30.77 -20.30
N LEU A 132 9.90 29.67 -20.10
CA LEU A 132 9.52 29.20 -18.77
C LEU A 132 10.67 28.50 -18.04
N ASP A 133 11.00 28.99 -16.84
CA ASP A 133 11.96 28.34 -15.94
C ASP A 133 11.43 27.05 -15.31
N VAL A 134 10.10 26.93 -15.18
CA VAL A 134 9.43 25.80 -14.50
C VAL A 134 8.39 25.19 -15.42
N PHE A 135 8.36 23.86 -15.46
CA PHE A 135 7.40 23.12 -16.26
C PHE A 135 5.94 23.45 -15.88
N ALA A 136 5.20 24.07 -16.81
CA ALA A 136 3.81 24.50 -16.61
C ALA A 136 2.81 23.34 -16.79
N TRP A 137 2.89 22.35 -15.91
CA TRP A 137 2.05 21.14 -15.94
C TRP A 137 0.54 21.44 -15.93
N GLN A 138 0.12 22.60 -15.40
CA GLN A 138 -1.28 23.00 -15.32
C GLN A 138 -1.93 23.16 -16.71
N ILE A 139 -1.16 23.45 -17.77
CA ILE A 139 -1.65 23.53 -19.16
C ILE A 139 -2.32 22.21 -19.56
N PHE A 140 -1.74 21.09 -19.14
CA PHE A 140 -2.19 19.75 -19.50
C PHE A 140 -3.52 19.37 -18.86
N LYS A 141 -4.11 20.21 -17.98
CA LYS A 141 -5.48 20.02 -17.47
C LYS A 141 -6.58 20.53 -18.42
N HIS A 142 -6.20 21.15 -19.53
CA HIS A 142 -7.11 21.86 -20.43
C HIS A 142 -7.11 21.24 -21.82
N HIS A 143 -8.14 20.44 -22.12
CA HIS A 143 -8.22 19.66 -23.35
C HIS A 143 -8.11 20.52 -24.62
N LYS A 144 -8.81 21.66 -24.70
CA LYS A 144 -8.81 22.49 -25.91
C LYS A 144 -7.46 23.17 -26.12
N LEU A 145 -6.81 23.59 -25.03
CA LEU A 145 -5.44 24.10 -25.07
C LEU A 145 -4.47 23.04 -25.61
N VAL A 146 -4.53 21.82 -25.06
CA VAL A 146 -3.64 20.74 -25.46
C VAL A 146 -3.83 20.33 -26.92
N MET A 147 -5.08 20.28 -27.40
CA MET A 147 -5.37 19.92 -28.79
C MET A 147 -5.01 21.02 -29.79
N GLN A 148 -5.10 22.30 -29.41
CA GLN A 148 -4.75 23.41 -30.29
C GLN A 148 -3.23 23.53 -30.48
N TYR A 149 -2.46 23.40 -29.39
CA TYR A 149 -1.01 23.54 -29.41
C TYR A 149 -0.29 22.19 -29.35
N ASP A 150 -0.82 21.22 -30.12
CA ASP A 150 -0.41 19.82 -30.08
C ASP A 150 1.10 19.64 -30.34
N VAL A 151 1.61 20.26 -31.40
CA VAL A 151 3.03 20.14 -31.81
C VAL A 151 3.94 20.86 -30.82
N GLU A 152 3.56 22.06 -30.41
CA GLU A 152 4.33 22.91 -29.50
C GLU A 152 4.45 22.24 -28.12
N LEU A 153 3.35 21.67 -27.61
CA LEU A 153 3.37 20.96 -26.33
C LEU A 153 4.10 19.62 -26.40
N ARG A 154 4.07 18.92 -27.54
CA ARG A 154 4.92 17.74 -27.75
C ARG A 154 6.41 18.11 -27.65
N GLU A 155 6.83 19.17 -28.32
CA GLU A 155 8.22 19.65 -28.27
C GLU A 155 8.60 20.14 -26.87
N TYR A 156 7.72 20.90 -26.22
CA TYR A 156 7.91 21.34 -24.84
C TYR A 156 8.11 20.18 -23.88
N MET A 157 7.34 19.10 -24.04
CA MET A 157 7.51 17.91 -23.22
C MET A 157 8.86 17.22 -23.44
N LEU A 158 9.32 17.12 -24.69
CA LEU A 158 10.62 16.52 -25.03
C LEU A 158 11.80 17.32 -24.46
N ASN A 159 11.68 18.64 -24.43
CA ASN A 159 12.71 19.53 -23.90
C ASN A 159 12.74 19.57 -22.35
N ASN A 160 11.63 19.23 -21.69
CA ASN A 160 11.47 19.29 -20.23
C ASN A 160 11.26 17.90 -19.62
N SER A 161 12.28 17.05 -19.69
CA SER A 161 12.16 15.62 -19.33
C SER A 161 11.70 15.36 -17.90
N GLU A 162 12.10 16.18 -16.92
CA GLU A 162 11.68 16.06 -15.51
C GLU A 162 10.18 16.29 -15.32
N GLY A 163 9.69 17.48 -15.70
CA GLY A 163 8.27 17.80 -15.60
C GLY A 163 7.38 16.87 -16.43
N SER A 164 7.83 16.50 -17.63
CA SER A 164 7.14 15.55 -18.49
C SER A 164 7.09 14.15 -17.90
N THR A 165 8.16 13.68 -17.25
CA THR A 165 8.15 12.39 -16.56
C THR A 165 7.10 12.41 -15.46
N ASN A 166 7.04 13.45 -14.62
CA ASN A 166 6.03 13.58 -13.57
C ASN A 166 4.61 13.44 -14.13
N LEU A 167 4.32 14.17 -15.21
CA LEU A 167 3.01 14.12 -15.88
C LEU A 167 2.68 12.72 -16.43
N LEU A 168 3.66 12.04 -17.04
CA LEU A 168 3.48 10.69 -17.56
C LEU A 168 3.26 9.66 -16.45
N LEU A 169 3.99 9.76 -15.34
CA LEU A 169 3.81 8.89 -14.19
C LEU A 169 2.45 9.12 -13.51
N ASP A 170 2.05 10.38 -13.32
CA ASP A 170 0.74 10.74 -12.76
C ASP A 170 -0.41 10.20 -13.63
N LYS A 171 -0.29 10.28 -14.96
CA LYS A 171 -1.32 9.79 -15.87
C LYS A 171 -1.37 8.26 -15.97
N PHE A 172 -0.20 7.59 -16.04
CA PHE A 172 -0.13 6.18 -16.40
C PHE A 172 0.22 5.22 -15.27
N LEU A 173 0.81 5.64 -14.16
CA LEU A 173 1.43 4.70 -13.21
C LEU A 173 1.04 4.89 -11.73
N LEU A 174 0.65 6.09 -11.29
CA LEU A 174 0.36 6.34 -9.87
C LEU A 174 -1.09 6.03 -9.47
N LYS A 175 -1.29 5.55 -8.23
CA LYS A 175 -2.60 5.30 -7.60
C LYS A 175 -3.41 6.59 -7.43
N ASN A 176 -4.75 6.44 -7.43
CA ASN A 176 -5.79 7.49 -7.36
C ASN A 176 -6.10 8.22 -8.68
N ARG A 177 -6.10 7.50 -9.81
CA ARG A 177 -6.57 8.04 -11.10
C ARG A 177 -8.00 8.59 -11.04
N SER A 178 -8.86 8.01 -10.20
CA SER A 178 -10.28 8.39 -10.07
C SER A 178 -10.52 9.68 -9.28
N GLU A 179 -9.58 10.07 -8.41
CA GLU A 179 -9.69 11.29 -7.57
C GLU A 179 -8.90 12.48 -8.15
N ARG A 180 -8.01 12.22 -9.12
CA ARG A 180 -7.19 13.25 -9.75
C ARG A 180 -7.90 13.80 -10.99
N GLN A 181 -7.87 15.12 -11.17
CA GLN A 181 -8.28 15.74 -12.44
C GLN A 181 -7.50 15.11 -13.59
N GLU A 182 -8.20 14.66 -14.64
CA GLU A 182 -7.59 14.08 -15.82
C GLU A 182 -6.64 15.07 -16.51
N SER A 183 -5.39 14.63 -16.73
CA SER A 183 -4.44 15.33 -17.59
C SER A 183 -4.60 14.87 -19.04
N TYR A 184 -4.61 15.80 -19.99
CA TYR A 184 -4.58 15.58 -21.43
C TYR A 184 -3.13 15.56 -21.94
N LEU A 185 -2.86 14.79 -22.98
CA LEU A 185 -1.55 14.75 -23.64
C LEU A 185 -1.71 15.13 -25.11
N PRO A 186 -0.68 15.70 -25.75
CA PRO A 186 -0.70 15.93 -27.18
C PRO A 186 -0.98 14.64 -27.95
N HIS A 187 -1.86 14.70 -28.94
CA HIS A 187 -2.17 13.61 -29.85
C HIS A 187 -0.94 13.17 -30.66
N SER A 188 -0.04 14.10 -31.01
CA SER A 188 1.22 13.77 -31.70
C SER A 188 2.25 13.07 -30.80
N LEU A 189 2.05 13.01 -29.47
CA LEU A 189 3.01 12.41 -28.54
C LEU A 189 3.00 10.87 -28.66
N THR A 190 4.01 10.33 -29.34
CA THR A 190 4.13 8.90 -29.61
C THR A 190 4.66 8.11 -28.41
N ILE A 191 4.57 6.78 -28.47
CA ILE A 191 5.21 5.88 -27.48
C ILE A 191 6.73 6.08 -27.47
N LYS A 192 7.34 6.30 -28.64
CA LYS A 192 8.79 6.57 -28.75
C LYS A 192 9.17 7.89 -28.09
N ASP A 193 8.34 8.93 -28.23
CA ASP A 193 8.57 10.22 -27.57
C ASP A 193 8.51 10.06 -26.05
N LYS A 194 7.52 9.31 -25.53
CA LYS A 194 7.41 9.01 -24.10
C LYS A 194 8.63 8.25 -23.60
N GLU A 195 9.09 7.22 -24.33
CA GLU A 195 10.30 6.48 -23.99
C GLU A 195 11.55 7.37 -24.00
N GLN A 196 11.66 8.28 -24.98
CA GLN A 196 12.75 9.25 -25.05
C GLN A 196 12.74 10.19 -23.84
N ILE A 197 11.58 10.75 -23.48
CA ILE A 197 11.41 11.60 -22.28
C ILE A 197 11.93 10.88 -21.04
N ILE A 198 11.50 9.62 -20.84
CA ILE A 198 11.93 8.80 -19.71
C ILE A 198 13.44 8.55 -19.76
N SER A 199 13.98 8.17 -20.92
CA SER A 199 15.41 7.92 -21.06
C SER A 199 16.25 9.16 -20.75
N THR A 200 15.86 10.34 -21.24
CA THR A 200 16.52 11.62 -20.97
C THR A 200 16.39 12.02 -19.50
N TYR A 201 15.23 11.78 -18.87
CA TYR A 201 15.05 11.98 -17.43
C TYR A 201 16.02 11.12 -16.60
N LEU A 202 16.23 9.87 -16.99
CA LEU A 202 17.18 8.98 -16.30
C LEU A 202 18.65 9.40 -16.46
N ASP A 203 18.97 10.26 -17.43
CA ASP A 203 20.31 10.85 -17.60
C ASP A 203 20.54 12.09 -16.74
N LEU A 204 19.52 12.61 -16.05
CA LEU A 204 19.68 13.72 -15.12
C LEU A 204 20.63 13.33 -13.96
N ASP A 205 21.23 14.33 -13.34
CA ASP A 205 22.16 14.12 -12.22
C ASP A 205 21.45 13.56 -10.98
N LYS A 206 20.22 14.02 -10.72
CA LYS A 206 19.45 13.71 -9.51
C LYS A 206 17.99 13.38 -9.82
N PRO A 207 17.69 12.35 -10.63
CA PRO A 207 16.31 11.92 -10.82
C PRO A 207 15.74 11.41 -9.49
N ASN A 208 14.42 11.56 -9.32
CA ASN A 208 13.70 11.05 -8.16
C ASN A 208 13.82 9.52 -8.06
N LEU A 209 14.34 9.04 -6.92
CA LEU A 209 14.56 7.61 -6.66
C LEU A 209 13.29 6.77 -6.82
N ASN A 210 12.14 7.22 -6.30
CA ASN A 210 10.90 6.47 -6.38
C ASN A 210 10.43 6.31 -7.84
N TYR A 211 10.62 7.34 -8.66
CA TYR A 211 10.30 7.26 -10.09
C TYR A 211 11.22 6.28 -10.82
N THR A 212 12.51 6.28 -10.51
CA THR A 212 13.45 5.32 -11.12
C THR A 212 13.10 3.88 -10.75
N ARG A 213 12.67 3.61 -9.50
CA ARG A 213 12.19 2.31 -9.05
C ARG A 213 10.94 1.88 -9.82
N LEU A 214 9.94 2.76 -9.90
CA LEU A 214 8.69 2.50 -10.63
C LEU A 214 8.95 2.19 -12.10
N LEU A 215 9.75 3.02 -12.76
CA LEU A 215 10.12 2.90 -14.18
C LEU A 215 10.84 1.57 -14.49
N SER A 216 11.61 1.03 -13.54
CA SER A 216 12.30 -0.25 -13.71
C SER A 216 11.34 -1.46 -13.81
N ASN A 217 10.14 -1.35 -13.23
CA ASN A 217 9.16 -2.44 -13.10
C ASN A 217 7.89 -2.24 -13.95
N VAL A 218 7.81 -1.18 -14.77
CA VAL A 218 6.64 -0.87 -15.59
C VAL A 218 6.19 -2.05 -16.46
N GLN A 219 4.90 -2.36 -16.43
CA GLN A 219 4.25 -3.22 -17.42
C GLN A 219 3.92 -2.43 -18.68
N ASN A 220 4.29 -2.97 -19.84
CA ASN A 220 4.01 -2.31 -21.12
C ASN A 220 2.52 -2.37 -21.43
N THR A 221 1.95 -1.24 -21.83
CA THR A 221 0.57 -1.10 -22.29
C THR A 221 0.54 -0.54 -23.71
N LYS A 222 -0.64 -0.46 -24.32
CA LYS A 222 -0.79 0.18 -25.65
C LYS A 222 -0.47 1.68 -25.61
N GLU A 223 -0.60 2.33 -24.46
CA GLU A 223 -0.47 3.80 -24.35
C GLU A 223 0.86 4.24 -23.74
N PHE A 224 1.51 3.35 -22.98
CA PHE A 224 2.79 3.59 -22.32
C PHE A 224 3.61 2.29 -22.29
N ALA A 225 4.75 2.27 -22.96
CA ALA A 225 5.64 1.13 -23.03
C ALA A 225 7.09 1.60 -23.02
N LEU A 226 7.95 0.82 -22.34
CA LEU A 226 9.38 1.06 -22.28
C LEU A 226 10.12 -0.20 -22.76
N ASP A 227 11.15 0.00 -23.57
CA ASP A 227 12.12 -1.03 -23.92
C ASP A 227 12.87 -1.55 -22.68
N THR A 228 13.24 -2.82 -22.72
CA THR A 228 13.95 -3.49 -21.62
C THR A 228 15.27 -2.79 -21.28
N ARG A 229 15.96 -2.17 -22.25
CA ARG A 229 17.19 -1.40 -22.02
C ARG A 229 16.93 -0.15 -21.18
N VAL A 230 15.81 0.53 -21.40
CA VAL A 230 15.41 1.72 -20.61
C VAL A 230 15.03 1.30 -19.19
N LYS A 231 14.33 0.17 -19.02
CA LYS A 231 14.03 -0.40 -17.69
C LYS A 231 15.30 -0.77 -16.93
N LEU A 232 16.28 -1.39 -17.60
CA LEU A 232 17.58 -1.70 -17.01
C LEU A 232 18.36 -0.43 -16.62
N LYS A 233 18.29 0.62 -17.45
CA LYS A 233 18.86 1.93 -17.12
C LYS A 233 18.23 2.50 -15.85
N ALA A 234 16.89 2.46 -15.75
CA ALA A 234 16.18 2.91 -14.55
C ALA A 234 16.61 2.16 -13.29
N LYS A 235 16.74 0.82 -13.37
CA LYS A 235 17.25 -0.03 -12.29
C LYS A 235 18.66 0.37 -11.84
N ARG A 236 19.58 0.56 -12.79
CA ARG A 236 20.96 0.96 -12.46
C ARG A 236 21.02 2.35 -11.82
N VAL A 237 20.17 3.27 -12.27
CA VAL A 237 20.07 4.62 -11.68
C VAL A 237 19.52 4.53 -10.26
N SER A 238 18.48 3.73 -9.99
CA SER A 238 17.96 3.55 -8.63
C SER A 238 19.01 2.97 -7.69
N GLU A 239 19.71 1.91 -8.12
CA GLU A 239 20.80 1.29 -7.33
C GLU A 239 21.93 2.27 -7.03
N ARG A 240 22.31 3.12 -8.01
CA ARG A 240 23.31 4.18 -7.84
C ARG A 240 22.87 5.23 -6.82
N LEU A 241 21.62 5.69 -6.91
CA LEU A 241 21.07 6.70 -5.99
C LEU A 241 20.98 6.14 -4.56
N GLU A 242 20.48 4.91 -4.40
CA GLU A 242 20.43 4.21 -3.12
C GLU A 242 21.81 4.07 -2.50
N SER A 243 22.78 3.56 -3.27
CA SER A 243 24.16 3.44 -2.80
C SER A 243 24.75 4.79 -2.37
N GLY A 244 24.37 5.88 -3.05
CA GLY A 244 24.77 7.25 -2.70
C GLY A 244 24.21 7.73 -1.35
N LEU A 245 23.01 7.32 -0.96
CA LEU A 245 22.38 7.71 0.30
C LEU A 245 23.09 7.10 1.52
N PHE A 246 23.71 5.93 1.37
CA PHE A 246 24.32 5.18 2.49
C PHE A 246 25.85 5.20 2.52
N LYS A 247 26.51 5.94 1.59
CA LYS A 247 27.97 5.94 1.41
C LYS A 247 28.76 6.40 2.64
N ASP A 248 28.21 7.28 3.46
CA ASP A 248 28.91 7.87 4.61
C ASP A 248 28.54 7.22 5.95
N GLY A 249 27.83 6.09 5.93
CA GLY A 249 27.22 5.52 7.14
C GLY A 249 26.18 6.45 7.79
N SER A 250 25.75 7.47 7.05
CA SER A 250 24.76 8.47 7.45
C SER A 250 23.36 7.89 7.34
N GLY A 251 23.01 7.02 8.29
CA GLY A 251 21.68 6.45 8.44
C GLY A 251 21.51 5.84 9.82
N MET A 252 20.27 5.85 10.33
CA MET A 252 19.92 5.07 11.52
C MET A 252 19.57 3.66 11.05
N GLY A 253 20.51 2.73 11.21
CA GLY A 253 20.28 1.31 10.91
C GLY A 253 19.57 0.60 12.06
N THR A 254 18.86 -0.47 11.75
CA THR A 254 18.33 -1.41 12.75
C THR A 254 19.21 -2.65 12.74
N ASP A 255 19.85 -2.95 13.86
CA ASP A 255 20.64 -4.16 14.03
C ASP A 255 19.73 -5.39 14.09
N ILE A 256 19.97 -6.37 13.23
CA ILE A 256 19.27 -7.65 13.22
C ILE A 256 20.15 -8.70 13.87
N VAL A 257 19.74 -9.22 15.03
CA VAL A 257 20.55 -10.12 15.84
C VAL A 257 19.80 -11.43 16.08
N VAL A 258 20.41 -12.55 15.72
CA VAL A 258 19.92 -13.88 16.10
C VAL A 258 21.05 -14.63 16.78
N GLU A 259 20.85 -15.02 18.03
CA GLU A 259 21.90 -15.59 18.87
C GLU A 259 21.40 -16.81 19.64
N PHE A 260 22.16 -17.91 19.60
CA PHE A 260 21.95 -19.08 20.45
C PHE A 260 23.00 -19.07 21.55
N LYS A 261 22.57 -18.83 22.79
CA LYS A 261 23.48 -18.64 23.94
C LYS A 261 22.99 -19.31 25.20
N GLU A 262 23.88 -19.38 26.18
CA GLU A 262 23.58 -19.86 27.53
C GLU A 262 22.94 -18.72 28.35
N ASN A 263 22.15 -19.09 29.36
CA ASN A 263 21.52 -18.17 30.32
C ASN A 263 20.52 -17.18 29.68
N VAL A 264 19.73 -17.64 28.71
CA VAL A 264 18.59 -16.86 28.21
C VAL A 264 17.47 -16.88 29.26
N GLU A 265 16.80 -15.75 29.43
CA GLU A 265 15.62 -15.65 30.30
C GLU A 265 14.45 -16.38 29.62
N GLY A 266 14.17 -17.61 30.06
CA GLY A 266 13.22 -18.51 29.39
C GLY A 266 13.85 -19.23 28.19
N THR A 267 13.02 -19.84 27.34
CA THR A 267 13.53 -20.58 26.16
C THR A 267 13.92 -19.65 25.00
N VAL A 268 13.20 -18.54 24.85
CA VAL A 268 13.41 -17.57 23.79
C VAL A 268 13.09 -16.17 24.29
N LYS A 269 13.90 -15.20 23.87
CA LYS A 269 13.69 -13.78 24.13
C LYS A 269 13.72 -13.02 22.80
N GLN A 270 12.60 -12.39 22.48
CA GLN A 270 12.48 -11.52 21.31
C GLN A 270 12.70 -10.06 21.74
N HIS A 271 13.37 -9.28 20.91
CA HIS A 271 13.50 -7.84 21.10
C HIS A 271 13.09 -7.11 19.83
N TYR A 272 12.28 -6.06 19.99
CA TYR A 272 11.85 -5.21 18.88
C TYR A 272 11.95 -3.74 19.29
N SER A 273 12.91 -3.03 18.71
CA SER A 273 13.15 -1.61 18.92
C SER A 273 13.64 -0.96 17.63
N VAL A 274 13.61 0.37 17.57
CA VAL A 274 14.07 1.13 16.38
C VAL A 274 15.51 0.78 15.98
N ASN A 275 16.38 0.52 16.96
CA ASN A 275 17.81 0.30 16.73
C ASN A 275 18.21 -1.18 16.72
N LYS A 276 17.40 -2.07 17.30
CA LYS A 276 17.75 -3.48 17.45
C LYS A 276 16.50 -4.36 17.41
N VAL A 277 16.48 -5.31 16.50
CA VAL A 277 15.44 -6.34 16.34
C VAL A 277 16.10 -7.71 16.32
N GLY A 278 15.52 -8.71 16.97
CA GLY A 278 16.22 -9.99 17.09
C GLY A 278 15.67 -11.00 18.07
N THR A 279 16.32 -12.16 18.05
CA THR A 279 15.91 -13.38 18.74
C THR A 279 17.10 -13.99 19.47
N GLU A 280 16.96 -14.18 20.77
CA GLU A 280 17.92 -14.91 21.59
C GLU A 280 17.27 -16.24 22.01
N VAL A 281 17.92 -17.36 21.74
CA VAL A 281 17.39 -18.70 22.06
C VAL A 281 18.33 -19.41 23.02
N ASP A 282 17.75 -20.08 24.01
CA ASP A 282 18.51 -20.93 24.93
C ASP A 282 19.14 -22.11 24.17
N LYS A 283 20.47 -22.14 24.19
CA LYS A 283 21.24 -23.14 23.45
C LYS A 283 21.08 -24.55 24.03
N GLU A 284 21.02 -24.69 25.35
CA GLU A 284 20.89 -26.00 26.01
C GLU A 284 19.53 -26.64 25.68
N TRP A 285 18.49 -25.82 25.62
CA TRP A 285 17.16 -26.24 25.19
C TRP A 285 17.17 -26.77 23.75
N LEU A 286 17.81 -26.06 22.81
CA LEU A 286 17.92 -26.53 21.43
C LEU A 286 18.71 -27.85 21.32
N GLU A 287 19.81 -27.97 22.06
CA GLU A 287 20.66 -29.17 22.04
C GLU A 287 19.99 -30.40 22.66
N SER A 288 19.06 -30.19 23.59
CA SER A 288 18.33 -31.26 24.28
C SER A 288 17.10 -31.76 23.49
N ASN A 289 16.65 -31.03 22.46
CA ASN A 289 15.39 -31.29 21.75
C ASN A 289 15.62 -31.45 20.23
N LEU A 290 16.25 -32.56 19.84
CA LEU A 290 16.68 -32.83 18.45
C LEU A 290 15.79 -33.82 17.67
N ASP A 291 14.61 -34.17 18.19
CA ASP A 291 13.63 -34.97 17.45
C ASP A 291 12.93 -34.15 16.36
N ASN A 292 12.57 -34.80 15.25
CA ASN A 292 12.03 -34.11 14.07
C ASN A 292 10.79 -33.24 14.37
N PRO A 293 9.76 -33.72 15.11
CA PRO A 293 8.63 -32.88 15.52
C PRO A 293 9.06 -31.61 16.26
N THR A 294 9.91 -31.72 17.28
CA THR A 294 10.33 -30.54 18.06
C THR A 294 11.15 -29.57 17.22
N LEU A 295 12.03 -30.08 16.35
CA LEU A 295 12.81 -29.25 15.44
C LEU A 295 11.93 -28.46 14.45
N LEU A 296 10.82 -29.04 13.99
CA LEU A 296 9.83 -28.34 13.16
C LEU A 296 8.98 -27.35 13.97
N ASN A 297 8.61 -27.71 15.20
CA ASN A 297 7.85 -26.85 16.11
C ASN A 297 8.59 -25.57 16.50
N ASN A 298 9.93 -25.54 16.40
CA ASN A 298 10.72 -24.33 16.62
C ASN A 298 10.34 -23.17 15.68
N PHE A 299 9.91 -23.47 14.45
CA PHE A 299 9.40 -22.43 13.54
C PHE A 299 8.12 -21.77 14.03
N ILE A 300 7.33 -22.46 14.86
CA ILE A 300 6.09 -21.94 15.44
C ILE A 300 6.38 -21.25 16.78
N TYR A 301 7.06 -21.93 17.71
CA TYR A 301 7.14 -21.47 19.11
C TYR A 301 8.41 -20.67 19.44
N ILE A 302 9.51 -20.86 18.72
CA ILE A 302 10.76 -20.12 18.95
C ILE A 302 10.84 -18.91 18.01
N PHE A 303 10.65 -19.15 16.71
CA PHE A 303 10.79 -18.11 15.68
C PHE A 303 9.48 -17.39 15.37
N GLU A 304 8.34 -17.90 15.82
CA GLU A 304 7.02 -17.32 15.65
C GLU A 304 6.67 -16.96 14.18
N PHE A 305 6.97 -17.86 13.24
CA PHE A 305 6.66 -17.66 11.81
C PHE A 305 5.15 -17.47 11.56
N VAL A 306 4.33 -17.98 12.48
CA VAL A 306 2.89 -17.80 12.53
C VAL A 306 2.49 -17.22 13.88
N ASN A 307 1.34 -16.54 13.95
CA ASN A 307 0.73 -16.14 15.21
C ASN A 307 0.03 -17.33 15.90
N LYS A 308 -0.57 -17.08 17.07
CA LYS A 308 -1.33 -18.10 17.83
C LYS A 308 -2.48 -18.77 17.06
N ASP A 309 -3.00 -18.08 16.04
CA ASP A 309 -4.11 -18.54 15.19
C ASP A 309 -3.60 -19.18 13.89
N ILE A 310 -2.28 -19.43 13.78
CA ILE A 310 -1.60 -20.03 12.63
C ILE A 310 -1.70 -19.16 11.35
N VAL A 311 -1.85 -17.85 11.51
CA VAL A 311 -1.71 -16.87 10.43
C VAL A 311 -0.23 -16.49 10.29
N SER A 312 0.33 -16.61 9.09
CA SER A 312 1.73 -16.23 8.82
C SER A 312 1.99 -14.78 9.18
N LYS A 313 3.15 -14.53 9.83
CA LYS A 313 3.62 -13.18 10.11
C LYS A 313 4.39 -12.58 8.94
N PHE A 314 4.66 -13.30 7.86
CA PHE A 314 5.48 -12.78 6.77
C PHE A 314 4.82 -11.78 5.82
N PRO A 315 3.51 -11.91 5.48
CA PRO A 315 2.87 -10.95 4.61
C PRO A 315 2.94 -9.51 5.15
N TYR A 316 2.79 -8.55 4.23
CA TYR A 316 2.67 -7.14 4.60
C TYR A 316 1.42 -6.94 5.45
N ASN A 317 1.56 -6.17 6.53
CA ASN A 317 0.47 -5.82 7.42
C ASN A 317 0.44 -4.29 7.60
N GLU A 318 -0.70 -3.68 7.26
CA GLU A 318 -0.86 -2.23 7.24
C GLU A 318 -0.80 -1.60 8.64
N ILE A 319 -1.02 -2.38 9.70
CA ILE A 319 -0.96 -1.89 11.07
C ILE A 319 0.46 -1.55 11.49
N TYR A 320 1.45 -2.34 11.04
CA TYR A 320 2.85 -2.05 11.29
C TYR A 320 3.44 -1.04 10.29
N ALA A 321 2.68 -0.66 9.27
CA ALA A 321 3.12 0.35 8.32
C ALA A 321 3.07 1.74 8.97
N GLY A 322 4.21 2.42 8.98
CA GLY A 322 4.28 3.81 9.42
C GLY A 322 3.46 4.73 8.52
N PHE A 323 3.15 5.93 9.00
CA PHE A 323 2.38 6.94 8.23
C PHE A 323 2.92 7.10 6.80
N PHE A 324 4.23 7.27 6.64
CA PHE A 324 4.84 7.45 5.32
C PHE A 324 4.73 6.23 4.40
N ASP A 325 4.74 5.00 4.94
CA ASP A 325 4.58 3.77 4.16
C ASP A 325 3.13 3.64 3.62
N ARG A 326 2.14 4.20 4.33
CA ARG A 326 0.73 4.20 3.91
C ARG A 326 0.44 5.17 2.74
N PHE A 327 1.22 6.24 2.60
CA PHE A 327 1.06 7.29 1.58
C PHE A 327 2.14 7.24 0.47
N GLY A 328 2.90 6.15 0.38
CA GLY A 328 3.99 5.99 -0.58
C GLY A 328 3.56 5.98 -2.06
N PHE A 329 4.51 6.32 -2.94
CA PHE A 329 4.37 6.22 -4.40
C PHE A 329 4.34 4.75 -4.83
N ALA A 330 3.15 4.13 -4.87
CA ALA A 330 2.98 2.75 -5.30
C ALA A 330 2.03 2.61 -6.50
N HIS A 331 2.37 1.73 -7.44
CA HIS A 331 1.47 1.31 -8.52
C HIS A 331 0.36 0.38 -7.97
N GLU A 332 -0.79 0.30 -8.64
CA GLU A 332 -1.91 -0.58 -8.25
C GLU A 332 -1.48 -2.04 -8.06
N LYS A 333 -0.69 -2.52 -9.02
CA LYS A 333 -0.14 -3.88 -9.07
C LYS A 333 1.21 -4.06 -8.36
N GLU A 334 1.63 -3.16 -7.49
CA GLU A 334 2.79 -3.43 -6.62
C GLU A 334 2.35 -4.13 -5.35
N TYR A 335 3.07 -5.20 -5.00
CA TYR A 335 2.95 -5.79 -3.68
C TYR A 335 3.41 -4.75 -2.66
N LYS A 336 2.59 -4.51 -1.63
CA LYS A 336 2.90 -3.53 -0.59
C LYS A 336 4.10 -3.99 0.22
N THR A 337 5.05 -3.08 0.43
CA THR A 337 6.20 -3.27 1.32
C THR A 337 6.35 -2.04 2.21
N GLY A 338 7.32 -2.06 3.11
CA GLY A 338 7.60 -0.96 4.04
C GLY A 338 8.83 -1.27 4.90
N THR A 339 9.15 -0.37 5.82
CA THR A 339 10.30 -0.56 6.71
C THR A 339 10.10 -1.76 7.63
N ASP A 340 8.94 -1.85 8.29
CA ASP A 340 8.63 -3.01 9.16
C ASP A 340 8.66 -4.34 8.39
N PHE A 341 8.06 -4.38 7.19
CA PHE A 341 8.11 -5.56 6.34
C PHE A 341 9.55 -5.99 6.05
N SER A 342 10.41 -5.05 5.67
CA SER A 342 11.83 -5.31 5.36
C SER A 342 12.59 -5.82 6.59
N ILE A 343 12.34 -5.25 7.77
CA ILE A 343 12.96 -5.68 9.03
C ILE A 343 12.54 -7.11 9.39
N ARG A 344 11.24 -7.43 9.35
CA ARG A 344 10.72 -8.78 9.64
C ARG A 344 11.22 -9.81 8.63
N GLU A 345 11.31 -9.41 7.37
CA GLU A 345 11.85 -10.21 6.29
C GLU A 345 13.33 -10.56 6.53
N SER A 346 14.16 -9.57 6.85
CA SER A 346 15.56 -9.80 7.19
C SER A 346 15.76 -10.57 8.51
N LEU A 347 14.94 -10.33 9.54
CA LEU A 347 14.97 -11.11 10.79
C LEU A 347 14.69 -12.59 10.52
N SER A 348 13.63 -12.90 9.79
CA SER A 348 13.25 -14.29 9.52
C SER A 348 14.28 -15.03 8.65
N LEU A 349 14.93 -14.34 7.70
CA LEU A 349 16.07 -14.90 6.97
C LEU A 349 17.28 -15.16 7.87
N ALA A 350 17.58 -14.25 8.80
CA ALA A 350 18.65 -14.46 9.78
C ALA A 350 18.35 -15.64 10.70
N GLN A 351 17.10 -15.78 11.16
CA GLN A 351 16.63 -16.93 11.94
C GLN A 351 16.79 -18.23 11.14
N MET A 352 16.36 -18.24 9.88
CA MET A 352 16.54 -19.38 8.98
C MET A 352 18.03 -19.75 8.83
N HIS A 353 18.89 -18.78 8.57
CA HIS A 353 20.33 -19.01 8.41
C HIS A 353 20.96 -19.62 9.67
N VAL A 354 20.76 -18.98 10.83
CA VAL A 354 21.36 -19.42 12.10
C VAL A 354 20.84 -20.80 12.49
N TYR A 355 19.54 -21.06 12.34
CA TYR A 355 18.96 -22.34 12.66
C TYR A 355 19.40 -23.45 11.69
N TYR A 356 19.46 -23.17 10.38
CA TYR A 356 19.97 -24.09 9.38
C TYR A 356 21.42 -24.51 9.68
N SER A 357 22.28 -23.55 10.02
CA SER A 357 23.67 -23.82 10.42
C SER A 357 23.76 -24.59 11.74
N PHE A 358 22.90 -24.30 12.71
CA PHE A 358 22.83 -25.06 13.96
C PHE A 358 22.46 -26.52 13.72
N LEU A 359 21.41 -26.80 12.94
CA LEU A 359 21.01 -28.17 12.60
C LEU A 359 22.16 -28.93 11.94
N LYS A 360 22.83 -28.30 10.96
CA LYS A 360 24.00 -28.88 10.30
C LYS A 360 25.12 -29.21 11.29
N SER A 361 25.36 -28.36 12.31
CA SER A 361 26.35 -28.62 13.36
C SER A 361 26.00 -29.80 14.28
N LYS A 362 24.75 -30.26 14.25
CA LYS A 362 24.23 -31.41 15.00
C LYS A 362 23.95 -32.61 14.12
N ASP A 363 24.51 -32.64 12.91
CA ASP A 363 24.31 -33.67 11.89
C ASP A 363 22.81 -33.89 11.55
N LYS A 364 22.03 -32.81 11.61
CA LYS A 364 20.62 -32.77 11.22
C LYS A 364 20.48 -32.00 9.91
N ASP A 365 19.81 -32.62 8.95
CA ASP A 365 19.50 -32.04 7.65
C ASP A 365 18.04 -31.55 7.64
N LEU A 366 17.82 -30.25 7.47
CA LEU A 366 16.48 -29.66 7.49
C LEU A 366 15.64 -30.19 6.33
N GLU A 367 16.25 -30.36 5.16
CA GLU A 367 15.62 -30.95 3.98
C GLU A 367 15.12 -32.36 4.29
N ALA A 368 15.95 -33.21 4.91
CA ALA A 368 15.54 -34.56 5.32
C ALA A 368 14.42 -34.56 6.38
N ILE A 369 14.42 -33.59 7.31
CA ILE A 369 13.34 -33.43 8.30
C ILE A 369 12.03 -33.03 7.62
N ILE A 370 12.07 -32.14 6.62
CA ILE A 370 10.89 -31.77 5.83
C ILE A 370 10.41 -32.97 4.99
N GLU A 371 11.31 -33.73 4.37
CA GLU A 371 10.95 -34.97 3.68
C GLU A 371 10.29 -35.97 4.63
N TRP A 372 10.80 -36.12 5.86
CA TRP A 372 10.18 -36.98 6.87
C TRP A 372 8.75 -36.56 7.19
N PHE A 373 8.47 -35.26 7.29
CA PHE A 373 7.10 -34.76 7.51
C PHE A 373 6.14 -35.28 6.43
N PHE A 374 6.49 -35.07 5.17
CA PHE A 374 5.62 -35.41 4.04
C PHE A 374 5.57 -36.91 3.72
N ASN A 375 6.67 -37.63 3.92
CA ASN A 375 6.81 -39.02 3.49
C ASN A 375 6.45 -40.03 4.59
N VAL A 376 6.56 -39.64 5.85
CA VAL A 376 6.37 -40.52 7.01
C VAL A 376 5.25 -40.01 7.90
N TYR A 377 5.38 -38.79 8.44
CA TYR A 377 4.43 -38.28 9.43
C TYR A 377 3.00 -38.14 8.88
N LEU A 378 2.81 -37.62 7.66
CA LEU A 378 1.47 -37.53 7.06
C LEU A 378 0.79 -38.89 6.89
N LYS A 379 1.57 -39.93 6.58
CA LYS A 379 1.08 -41.30 6.48
C LYS A 379 0.74 -41.87 7.86
N GLU A 380 1.66 -41.76 8.82
CA GLU A 380 1.49 -42.38 10.13
C GLU A 380 0.38 -41.72 10.97
N GLU A 381 0.24 -40.39 10.90
CA GLU A 381 -0.70 -39.64 11.76
C GLU A 381 -2.07 -39.38 11.12
N PHE A 382 -2.11 -39.28 9.78
CA PHE A 382 -3.32 -38.92 9.03
C PHE A 382 -3.71 -39.96 7.96
N ASN A 383 -2.97 -41.05 7.82
CA ASN A 383 -3.22 -42.11 6.82
C ASN A 383 -3.24 -41.58 5.37
N ILE A 384 -2.42 -40.55 5.09
CA ILE A 384 -2.27 -39.98 3.75
C ILE A 384 -1.14 -40.71 3.03
N GLU A 385 -1.51 -41.64 2.15
CA GLU A 385 -0.58 -42.39 1.32
C GLU A 385 -0.10 -41.56 0.11
N ASP A 386 1.05 -41.94 -0.45
CA ASP A 386 1.58 -41.45 -1.72
C ASP A 386 1.88 -39.93 -1.82
N PHE A 387 1.94 -39.21 -0.69
CA PHE A 387 2.32 -37.79 -0.69
C PHE A 387 3.77 -37.58 -1.16
N ASN A 388 4.70 -38.43 -0.71
CA ASN A 388 6.10 -38.58 -1.16
C ASN A 388 6.73 -37.41 -1.95
N ILE A 389 7.63 -36.66 -1.33
CA ILE A 389 8.45 -35.62 -1.96
C ILE A 389 9.94 -35.96 -1.86
N LYS A 390 10.75 -35.25 -2.69
CA LYS A 390 12.20 -35.28 -2.62
C LYS A 390 12.75 -33.86 -2.74
N LEU A 391 13.56 -33.45 -1.77
CA LEU A 391 14.28 -32.19 -1.74
C LEU A 391 15.73 -32.38 -2.23
N PRO A 392 16.36 -31.30 -2.73
CA PRO A 392 17.72 -31.36 -3.23
C PRO A 392 18.72 -31.71 -2.11
N PRO A 393 19.72 -32.57 -2.37
CA PRO A 393 20.77 -32.88 -1.40
C PRO A 393 21.49 -31.65 -0.85
N ILE A 394 21.95 -31.72 0.41
CA ILE A 394 22.60 -30.61 1.10
C ILE A 394 23.88 -30.12 0.41
N ASP A 395 24.59 -31.01 -0.29
CA ASP A 395 25.86 -30.72 -0.96
C ASP A 395 25.69 -30.11 -2.35
N ASN A 396 24.44 -30.00 -2.85
CA ASN A 396 24.20 -29.35 -4.13
C ASN A 396 24.50 -27.85 -4.05
N PRO A 397 25.05 -27.24 -5.12
CA PRO A 397 25.13 -25.78 -5.24
C PRO A 397 23.74 -25.14 -5.07
N ASN A 398 23.67 -23.94 -4.45
CA ASN A 398 22.39 -23.33 -4.14
C ASN A 398 21.55 -23.01 -5.39
N PHE A 399 22.20 -22.80 -6.54
CA PHE A 399 21.51 -22.67 -7.84
C PHE A 399 20.67 -23.92 -8.18
N GLU A 400 21.25 -25.12 -8.06
CA GLU A 400 20.55 -26.38 -8.33
C GLU A 400 19.50 -26.67 -7.25
N LYS A 401 19.78 -26.31 -5.99
CA LYS A 401 18.78 -26.39 -4.92
C LYS A 401 17.54 -25.54 -5.25
N CYS A 402 17.73 -24.28 -5.66
CA CYS A 402 16.65 -23.39 -6.09
C CYS A 402 15.85 -23.99 -7.26
N LYS A 403 16.54 -24.52 -8.28
CA LYS A 403 15.90 -25.12 -9.45
C LYS A 403 15.01 -26.32 -9.11
N SER A 404 15.34 -27.06 -8.05
CA SER A 404 14.58 -28.23 -7.59
C SER A 404 13.46 -27.89 -6.60
N ILE A 405 13.68 -26.96 -5.66
CA ILE A 405 12.72 -26.69 -4.58
C ILE A 405 11.47 -25.95 -5.08
N PHE A 406 11.58 -25.01 -6.03
CA PHE A 406 10.41 -24.25 -6.50
C PHE A 406 9.35 -25.15 -7.18
N PRO A 407 9.70 -26.05 -8.11
CA PRO A 407 8.74 -27.04 -8.62
C PRO A 407 8.18 -27.97 -7.55
N THR A 408 8.99 -28.30 -6.54
CA THR A 408 8.57 -29.18 -5.43
C THR A 408 7.48 -28.51 -4.59
N ILE A 409 7.61 -27.21 -4.30
CA ILE A 409 6.58 -26.43 -3.59
C ILE A 409 5.24 -26.46 -4.36
N GLU A 410 5.27 -26.28 -5.69
CA GLU A 410 4.05 -26.37 -6.51
C GLU A 410 3.43 -27.77 -6.49
N SER A 411 4.27 -28.80 -6.57
CA SER A 411 3.85 -30.19 -6.51
C SER A 411 3.14 -30.52 -5.19
N ILE A 412 3.66 -30.03 -4.07
CA ILE A 412 3.05 -30.19 -2.74
C ILE A 412 1.64 -29.60 -2.69
N ILE A 413 1.46 -28.38 -3.21
CA ILE A 413 0.17 -27.70 -3.23
C ILE A 413 -0.84 -28.43 -4.13
N LYS A 414 -0.40 -28.96 -5.29
CA LYS A 414 -1.22 -29.79 -6.17
C LYS A 414 -1.62 -31.10 -5.51
N LYS A 415 -0.66 -31.82 -4.92
CA LYS A 415 -0.90 -33.08 -4.21
C LYS A 415 -1.90 -32.91 -3.08
N TYR A 416 -1.73 -31.85 -2.29
CA TYR A 416 -2.67 -31.54 -1.21
C TYR A 416 -4.08 -31.24 -1.75
N LYS A 417 -4.20 -30.44 -2.81
CA LYS A 417 -5.49 -30.18 -3.47
C LYS A 417 -6.18 -31.49 -3.91
N PHE A 418 -5.48 -32.34 -4.67
CA PHE A 418 -6.06 -33.62 -5.12
C PHE A 418 -6.44 -34.53 -3.95
N TYR A 419 -5.64 -34.54 -2.88
CA TYR A 419 -6.01 -35.27 -1.67
C TYR A 419 -7.33 -34.76 -1.06
N ILE A 420 -7.55 -33.44 -1.00
CA ILE A 420 -8.81 -32.88 -0.49
C ILE A 420 -9.99 -33.16 -1.43
N GLU A 421 -9.78 -33.14 -2.73
CA GLU A 421 -10.83 -33.35 -3.74
C GLU A 421 -11.22 -34.83 -3.90
N ASP A 422 -10.23 -35.72 -3.94
CA ASP A 422 -10.41 -37.13 -4.31
C ASP A 422 -10.29 -38.07 -3.11
N GLY A 423 -9.72 -37.62 -1.99
CA GLY A 423 -9.43 -38.42 -0.79
C GLY A 423 -8.16 -39.28 -0.90
N TYR A 424 -7.45 -39.21 -2.03
CA TYR A 424 -6.19 -39.92 -2.28
C TYR A 424 -5.30 -39.12 -3.24
N ILE A 425 -4.02 -39.51 -3.36
CA ILE A 425 -3.08 -38.86 -4.26
C ILE A 425 -2.74 -39.81 -5.41
N ASP A 426 -3.15 -39.45 -6.62
CA ASP A 426 -2.73 -40.14 -7.85
C ASP A 426 -1.51 -39.44 -8.46
N GLY A 427 -0.37 -40.12 -8.44
CA GLY A 427 0.88 -39.60 -9.00
C GLY A 427 0.83 -39.35 -10.51
N GLU A 428 0.07 -40.13 -11.28
CA GLU A 428 -0.09 -39.92 -12.72
C GLU A 428 -0.96 -38.69 -12.98
N LEU A 429 -2.03 -38.51 -12.20
CA LEU A 429 -2.87 -37.31 -12.28
C LEU A 429 -2.09 -36.03 -12.00
N VAL A 430 -1.26 -36.02 -10.96
CA VAL A 430 -0.39 -34.89 -10.61
C VAL A 430 0.56 -34.54 -11.76
N GLN A 431 1.10 -35.55 -12.45
CA GLN A 431 2.01 -35.36 -13.59
C GLN A 431 1.29 -34.88 -14.85
N MET A 432 0.03 -35.29 -15.06
CA MET A 432 -0.79 -34.82 -16.19
C MET A 432 -1.22 -33.36 -16.04
N GLU A 433 -1.33 -32.84 -14.80
CA GLU A 433 -1.66 -31.45 -14.55
C GLU A 433 -0.48 -30.51 -14.87
N SER A 434 -0.42 -30.08 -16.12
CA SER A 434 0.62 -29.18 -16.64
C SER A 434 0.45 -27.73 -16.19
N LYS A 435 -0.74 -27.28 -15.77
CA LYS A 435 -0.96 -25.89 -15.38
C LYS A 435 -0.43 -25.64 -13.96
N PRO A 436 0.29 -24.54 -13.71
CA PRO A 436 0.55 -24.09 -12.35
C PRO A 436 -0.78 -23.80 -11.65
N LEU A 437 -0.95 -24.34 -10.45
CA LEU A 437 -2.13 -24.07 -9.62
C LEU A 437 -1.86 -22.77 -8.85
N PRO A 438 -2.73 -21.75 -8.94
CA PRO A 438 -2.60 -20.57 -8.09
C PRO A 438 -2.64 -20.97 -6.62
N PHE A 439 -1.73 -20.44 -5.80
CA PHE A 439 -1.67 -20.75 -4.37
C PHE A 439 -2.97 -20.38 -3.64
N SER A 440 -3.71 -19.41 -4.16
CA SER A 440 -5.04 -19.00 -3.67
C SER A 440 -6.15 -20.01 -3.92
N GLU A 441 -5.94 -21.00 -4.79
CA GLU A 441 -6.96 -21.98 -5.18
C GLU A 441 -6.79 -23.34 -4.51
N CYS A 442 -5.79 -23.50 -3.64
CA CYS A 442 -5.64 -24.72 -2.86
C CYS A 442 -6.74 -24.77 -1.78
N PRO A 443 -7.66 -25.75 -1.81
CA PRO A 443 -8.75 -25.83 -0.84
C PRO A 443 -8.21 -26.20 0.56
N SER A 444 -9.02 -25.93 1.57
CA SER A 444 -8.80 -26.41 2.94
C SER A 444 -9.69 -27.61 3.24
N MET A 445 -9.20 -28.52 4.09
CA MET A 445 -9.97 -29.65 4.62
C MET A 445 -11.06 -29.23 5.61
N THR A 446 -10.84 -28.12 6.32
CA THR A 446 -11.85 -27.53 7.22
C THR A 446 -12.94 -26.79 6.45
N ASN A 447 -13.96 -26.27 7.15
CA ASN A 447 -15.03 -25.46 6.54
C ASN A 447 -14.91 -23.99 6.93
N ASN A 448 -15.12 -23.09 5.96
CA ASN A 448 -15.08 -21.63 6.16
C ASN A 448 -13.84 -21.17 6.94
N ARG A 449 -12.67 -21.74 6.63
CA ARG A 449 -11.44 -21.54 7.41
C ARG A 449 -11.13 -20.08 7.69
N TYR A 450 -11.25 -19.23 6.66
CA TYR A 450 -10.91 -17.82 6.73
C TYR A 450 -12.13 -16.92 6.55
N VAL A 451 -12.21 -15.87 7.35
CA VAL A 451 -13.26 -14.85 7.25
C VAL A 451 -12.66 -13.45 7.14
N TYR A 452 -13.22 -12.67 6.23
CA TYR A 452 -12.80 -11.30 5.90
C TYR A 452 -13.97 -10.32 5.98
N ILE A 453 -13.66 -9.03 6.12
CA ILE A 453 -14.65 -7.95 5.94
C ILE A 453 -15.15 -7.96 4.50
N ALA A 454 -16.47 -7.87 4.32
CA ALA A 454 -17.05 -7.74 2.98
C ALA A 454 -16.66 -6.38 2.35
N PRO A 455 -16.43 -6.30 1.02
CA PRO A 455 -15.96 -5.07 0.36
C PRO A 455 -16.83 -3.81 0.61
N ASN A 456 -18.13 -4.00 0.83
CA ASN A 456 -19.10 -2.91 1.01
C ASN A 456 -19.53 -2.73 2.48
N ASN A 457 -18.74 -3.20 3.43
CA ASN A 457 -19.05 -3.03 4.85
C ASN A 457 -18.54 -1.67 5.37
N ASP A 458 -19.36 -0.64 5.17
CA ASP A 458 -19.07 0.73 5.62
C ASP A 458 -18.90 0.83 7.14
N GLU A 459 -19.67 0.04 7.90
CA GLU A 459 -19.60 -0.01 9.36
C GLU A 459 -18.20 -0.44 9.84
N ALA A 460 -17.67 -1.55 9.32
CA ALA A 460 -16.33 -2.03 9.67
C ALA A 460 -15.24 -1.04 9.20
N ARG A 461 -15.42 -0.39 8.04
CA ARG A 461 -14.49 0.63 7.54
C ARG A 461 -14.43 1.86 8.46
N ILE A 462 -15.59 2.37 8.89
CA ILE A 462 -15.67 3.52 9.79
C ILE A 462 -15.13 3.14 11.17
N LEU A 463 -15.52 1.97 11.70
CA LEU A 463 -15.04 1.49 12.99
C LEU A 463 -13.51 1.34 13.01
N ARG A 464 -12.90 0.84 11.94
CA ARG A 464 -11.44 0.79 11.79
C ARG A 464 -10.81 2.16 11.97
N ASN A 465 -11.33 3.18 11.30
CA ASN A 465 -10.76 4.53 11.32
C ASN A 465 -10.97 5.22 12.67
N ILE A 466 -12.11 4.97 13.33
CA ILE A 466 -12.46 5.63 14.59
C ILE A 466 -11.84 4.90 15.80
N MET A 467 -11.98 3.58 15.86
CA MET A 467 -11.74 2.80 17.07
C MET A 467 -10.38 2.09 17.08
N PHE A 468 -9.87 1.69 15.92
CA PHE A 468 -8.67 0.85 15.80
C PHE A 468 -7.46 1.57 15.21
N SER A 469 -7.63 2.82 14.74
CA SER A 469 -6.53 3.58 14.14
C SER A 469 -5.84 4.47 15.15
N ASP A 470 -4.51 4.45 15.08
CA ASP A 470 -3.59 5.38 15.74
C ASP A 470 -3.68 6.83 15.25
N GLN A 471 -4.32 7.04 14.11
CA GLN A 471 -4.54 8.36 13.51
C GLN A 471 -5.98 8.86 13.71
N SER A 472 -6.75 8.21 14.58
CA SER A 472 -8.12 8.62 14.91
C SER A 472 -8.13 9.96 15.64
N ASN A 473 -9.17 10.78 15.43
CA ASN A 473 -9.38 11.96 16.27
C ASN A 473 -9.69 11.57 17.73
N LEU A 474 -10.18 10.35 17.98
CA LEU A 474 -10.56 9.82 19.29
C LEU A 474 -9.42 9.16 20.07
N THR A 475 -8.17 9.19 19.58
CA THR A 475 -7.00 8.64 20.30
C THR A 475 -6.18 9.69 21.03
N TYR A 476 -6.49 10.98 20.86
CA TYR A 476 -5.82 12.06 21.59
C TYR A 476 -6.57 12.40 22.88
N PHE A 477 -5.94 12.15 24.04
CA PHE A 477 -6.52 12.45 25.35
C PHE A 477 -5.67 13.49 26.08
N PRO A 478 -5.92 14.81 25.89
CA PRO A 478 -5.03 15.88 26.36
C PRO A 478 -4.83 15.88 27.89
N ASN A 479 -5.82 15.40 28.64
CA ASN A 479 -5.79 15.36 30.11
C ASN A 479 -4.87 14.27 30.70
N TYR A 480 -4.32 13.37 29.86
CA TYR A 480 -3.59 12.18 30.30
C TYR A 480 -2.07 12.21 30.03
N GLY A 481 -1.53 13.35 29.58
CA GLY A 481 -0.09 13.56 29.42
C GLY A 481 0.58 12.53 28.50
N ASP A 482 1.71 11.97 28.90
CA ASP A 482 2.50 10.99 28.12
C ASP A 482 1.93 9.55 28.14
N SER A 483 0.90 9.27 28.96
CA SER A 483 0.24 7.96 29.04
C SER A 483 -0.84 7.82 27.97
N GLN A 484 -0.44 7.95 26.70
CA GLN A 484 -1.35 7.83 25.57
C GLN A 484 -1.55 6.38 25.15
N TYR A 485 -2.74 6.10 24.65
CA TYR A 485 -3.11 4.82 24.05
C TYR A 485 -3.00 4.95 22.54
N ASN A 486 -2.55 3.92 21.83
CA ASN A 486 -2.48 4.00 20.38
C ASN A 486 -3.87 3.92 19.77
N THR A 487 -4.83 3.27 20.42
CA THR A 487 -6.19 3.12 19.86
C THR A 487 -7.27 3.30 20.92
N LEU A 488 -8.49 3.65 20.50
CA LEU A 488 -9.61 3.76 21.41
C LEU A 488 -9.97 2.39 22.03
N ILE A 489 -9.83 1.30 21.27
CA ILE A 489 -10.06 -0.04 21.82
C ILE A 489 -9.05 -0.39 22.92
N GLU A 490 -7.76 -0.07 22.75
CA GLU A 490 -6.75 -0.25 23.81
C GLU A 490 -7.11 0.56 25.05
N ARG A 491 -7.57 1.81 24.87
CA ARG A 491 -8.03 2.66 25.98
C ARG A 491 -9.18 1.98 26.73
N LEU A 492 -10.23 1.57 26.03
CA LEU A 492 -11.45 1.02 26.63
C LEU A 492 -11.28 -0.38 27.23
N GLU A 493 -10.28 -1.16 26.81
CA GLU A 493 -9.94 -2.45 27.43
C GLU A 493 -9.05 -2.29 28.67
N THR A 494 -8.22 -1.25 28.71
CA THR A 494 -7.22 -1.07 29.78
C THR A 494 -7.75 -0.20 30.92
N ASP A 495 -8.46 0.88 30.59
CA ASP A 495 -8.83 1.94 31.52
C ASP A 495 -10.22 2.53 31.23
N LYS A 496 -10.73 3.32 32.17
CA LYS A 496 -12.03 4.02 32.04
C LYS A 496 -11.90 5.30 31.21
N LEU A 497 -12.84 5.56 30.31
CA LEU A 497 -12.93 6.81 29.55
C LEU A 497 -14.23 7.52 29.92
N TYR A 498 -14.17 8.80 30.27
CA TYR A 498 -15.36 9.59 30.63
C TYR A 498 -15.69 10.63 29.57
N LEU A 499 -16.96 11.02 29.46
CA LEU A 499 -17.42 11.99 28.46
C LEU A 499 -16.74 13.37 28.59
N HIS A 500 -16.35 13.77 29.80
CA HIS A 500 -15.65 15.03 30.03
C HIS A 500 -14.19 15.03 29.54
N ASP A 501 -13.64 13.85 29.23
CA ASP A 501 -12.32 13.71 28.61
C ASP A 501 -12.39 13.81 27.07
N ILE A 502 -13.58 13.96 26.50
CA ILE A 502 -13.83 14.01 25.06
C ILE A 502 -14.04 15.45 24.61
N GLU A 503 -13.15 15.92 23.74
CA GLU A 503 -13.16 17.28 23.19
C GLU A 503 -14.27 17.47 22.15
N GLY A 504 -14.64 18.73 21.91
CA GLY A 504 -15.74 19.07 20.98
C GLY A 504 -15.57 18.51 19.57
N TYR A 505 -14.35 18.51 19.03
CA TYR A 505 -14.05 17.98 17.70
C TYR A 505 -14.07 16.44 17.62
N GLN A 506 -14.07 15.75 18.77
CA GLN A 506 -14.10 14.28 18.86
C GLN A 506 -15.53 13.72 18.95
N LYS A 507 -16.48 14.55 19.41
CA LYS A 507 -17.88 14.15 19.63
C LYS A 507 -18.55 13.51 18.41
N PRO A 508 -18.39 14.00 17.17
CA PRO A 508 -19.03 13.37 16.01
C PRO A 508 -18.65 11.88 15.84
N SER A 509 -17.38 11.53 16.11
CA SER A 509 -16.92 10.15 16.05
C SER A 509 -17.50 9.31 17.20
N LEU A 510 -17.63 9.88 18.40
CA LEU A 510 -18.23 9.20 19.55
C LEU A 510 -19.73 8.98 19.35
N ASP A 511 -20.44 9.99 18.86
CA ASP A 511 -21.88 9.93 18.58
C ASP A 511 -22.17 8.82 17.56
N TRP A 512 -21.35 8.69 16.51
CA TRP A 512 -21.46 7.59 15.56
C TRP A 512 -21.32 6.22 16.23
N LEU A 513 -20.37 6.05 17.16
CA LEU A 513 -20.20 4.79 17.91
C LEU A 513 -21.41 4.48 18.81
N VAL A 514 -22.04 5.50 19.38
CA VAL A 514 -23.23 5.36 20.23
C VAL A 514 -24.47 5.01 19.38
N GLU A 515 -24.70 5.72 18.29
CA GLU A 515 -25.79 5.49 17.35
C GLU A 515 -25.76 4.06 16.78
N ASN A 516 -24.56 3.57 16.44
CA ASN A 516 -24.35 2.22 15.92
C ASN A 516 -24.19 1.15 17.02
N LYS A 517 -24.41 1.50 18.29
CA LYS A 517 -24.39 0.58 19.44
C LYS A 517 -23.07 -0.19 19.56
N PHE A 518 -21.94 0.46 19.29
CA PHE A 518 -20.62 -0.07 19.63
C PHE A 518 -20.24 0.30 21.06
N VAL A 519 -20.55 1.53 21.46
CA VAL A 519 -20.39 2.03 22.82
C VAL A 519 -21.70 2.60 23.34
N LYS A 520 -21.79 2.79 24.65
CA LYS A 520 -22.80 3.62 25.30
C LYS A 520 -22.16 4.47 26.37
N ILE A 521 -22.84 5.54 26.76
CA ILE A 521 -22.49 6.33 27.95
C ILE A 521 -23.36 5.82 29.09
N ASN A 522 -22.76 5.39 30.19
CA ASN A 522 -23.51 4.94 31.38
C ASN A 522 -23.92 6.13 32.27
N ASP A 523 -24.61 5.85 33.37
CA ASP A 523 -25.11 6.88 34.30
C ASP A 523 -23.98 7.68 34.97
N ASP A 524 -22.77 7.13 35.05
CA ASP A 524 -21.56 7.79 35.58
C ASP A 524 -20.81 8.62 34.51
N ASN A 525 -21.39 8.78 33.31
CA ASN A 525 -20.76 9.38 32.13
C ASN A 525 -19.51 8.64 31.61
N GLU A 526 -19.37 7.34 31.93
CA GLU A 526 -18.31 6.47 31.40
C GLU A 526 -18.72 5.90 30.03
N VAL A 527 -17.79 5.94 29.08
CA VAL A 527 -17.92 5.32 27.76
C VAL A 527 -17.59 3.84 27.88
N VAL A 528 -18.56 2.97 27.58
CA VAL A 528 -18.43 1.51 27.74
C VAL A 528 -18.84 0.76 26.47
N MET A 529 -18.05 -0.24 26.10
CA MET A 529 -18.32 -1.13 24.96
C MET A 529 -19.51 -2.04 25.23
N VAL A 530 -20.45 -2.11 24.28
CA VAL A 530 -21.66 -2.96 24.39
C VAL A 530 -21.65 -4.14 23.42
N ASN A 531 -21.23 -3.95 22.16
CA ASN A 531 -21.17 -5.02 21.17
C ASN A 531 -19.77 -5.65 21.09
N ARG A 532 -19.28 -6.15 22.22
CA ARG A 532 -17.88 -6.60 22.36
C ARG A 532 -17.52 -7.66 21.32
N ASN A 533 -18.35 -8.69 21.12
CA ASN A 533 -18.02 -9.76 20.17
C ASN A 533 -17.81 -9.23 18.73
N ARG A 534 -18.70 -8.36 18.24
CA ARG A 534 -18.56 -7.77 16.89
C ARG A 534 -17.32 -6.88 16.79
N ILE A 535 -17.08 -6.05 17.81
CA ILE A 535 -15.87 -5.21 17.92
C ILE A 535 -14.62 -6.10 17.87
N PHE A 536 -14.58 -7.17 18.67
CA PHE A 536 -13.45 -8.10 18.71
C PHE A 536 -13.24 -8.83 17.39
N ILE A 537 -14.29 -9.27 16.68
CA ILE A 537 -14.16 -9.88 15.36
C ILE A 537 -13.54 -8.89 14.36
N TYR A 538 -14.06 -7.66 14.29
CA TYR A 538 -13.51 -6.65 13.40
C TYR A 538 -12.08 -6.25 13.79
N TYR A 539 -11.78 -6.19 15.09
CA TYR A 539 -10.43 -5.93 15.57
C TYR A 539 -9.46 -7.06 15.22
N LEU A 540 -9.87 -8.32 15.35
CA LEU A 540 -9.06 -9.48 14.93
C LEU A 540 -8.76 -9.45 13.42
N ILE A 541 -9.77 -9.14 12.60
CA ILE A 541 -9.58 -8.98 11.16
C ILE A 541 -8.70 -7.75 10.86
N HIS A 542 -8.79 -6.68 11.64
CA HIS A 542 -7.91 -5.53 11.53
C HIS A 542 -6.45 -5.95 11.78
N ILE A 543 -6.14 -6.56 12.94
CA ILE A 543 -4.78 -6.91 13.36
C ILE A 543 -4.12 -8.01 12.52
N ASN A 544 -4.89 -9.00 12.07
CA ASN A 544 -4.35 -10.14 11.34
C ASN A 544 -4.64 -10.08 9.83
N GLY A 545 -5.49 -9.16 9.38
CA GLY A 545 -6.04 -9.13 8.03
C GLY A 545 -7.13 -10.19 7.78
N VAL A 546 -7.34 -11.12 8.70
CA VAL A 546 -8.23 -12.28 8.57
C VAL A 546 -8.57 -12.86 9.95
N VAL A 547 -9.70 -13.55 10.06
CA VAL A 547 -10.04 -14.40 11.20
C VAL A 547 -10.01 -15.87 10.78
N VAL A 548 -9.36 -16.70 11.59
CA VAL A 548 -9.39 -18.17 11.44
C VAL A 548 -10.54 -18.70 12.30
N THR A 549 -11.63 -19.09 11.66
CA THR A 549 -12.91 -19.41 12.33
C THR A 549 -12.75 -20.51 13.37
N ASN A 550 -11.98 -21.54 13.05
CA ASN A 550 -11.82 -22.70 13.91
C ASN A 550 -11.04 -22.43 15.19
N LYS A 551 -10.23 -21.35 15.22
CA LYS A 551 -9.50 -20.90 16.40
C LYS A 551 -10.33 -20.02 17.34
N LEU A 552 -11.54 -19.62 16.93
CA LEU A 552 -12.40 -18.78 17.75
C LEU A 552 -13.13 -19.57 18.85
N PRO A 553 -13.34 -18.96 20.04
CA PRO A 553 -14.26 -19.48 21.03
C PRO A 553 -15.72 -19.39 20.54
N THR A 554 -16.60 -20.25 21.08
CA THR A 554 -18.01 -20.36 20.65
C THR A 554 -18.79 -19.03 20.56
N PRO A 555 -18.67 -18.08 21.52
CA PRO A 555 -19.38 -16.80 21.41
C PRO A 555 -18.99 -15.97 20.19
N LEU A 556 -17.70 -16.02 19.81
CA LEU A 556 -17.19 -15.31 18.64
C LEU A 556 -17.55 -16.02 17.34
N LYS A 557 -17.54 -17.37 17.31
CA LYS A 557 -18.06 -18.15 16.16
C LYS A 557 -19.52 -17.79 15.84
N ARG A 558 -20.38 -17.72 16.85
CA ARG A 558 -21.79 -17.32 16.66
C ARG A 558 -21.95 -15.90 16.09
N GLU A 559 -21.10 -14.96 16.51
CA GLU A 559 -21.13 -13.62 15.96
C GLU A 559 -20.63 -13.60 14.51
N VAL A 560 -19.62 -14.42 14.17
CA VAL A 560 -19.20 -14.60 12.76
C VAL A 560 -20.35 -15.14 11.91
N ASP A 561 -21.06 -16.19 12.35
CA ASP A 561 -22.20 -16.74 11.62
C ASP A 561 -23.29 -15.69 11.37
N LYS A 562 -23.57 -14.87 12.39
CA LYS A 562 -24.52 -13.75 12.28
C LYS A 562 -24.04 -12.72 11.26
N LEU A 563 -22.78 -12.31 11.30
CA LEU A 563 -22.22 -11.32 10.38
C LEU A 563 -22.10 -11.84 8.93
N LEU A 564 -21.89 -13.14 8.75
CA LEU A 564 -21.96 -13.80 7.44
C LEU A 564 -23.40 -13.75 6.89
N ASN A 565 -24.40 -14.06 7.71
CA ASN A 565 -25.81 -13.96 7.33
C ASN A 565 -26.24 -12.50 7.02
N GLU A 566 -25.64 -11.52 7.70
CA GLU A 566 -25.81 -10.09 7.41
C GLU A 566 -25.05 -9.62 6.16
N THR A 567 -24.27 -10.47 5.50
CA THR A 567 -23.36 -10.14 4.39
C THR A 567 -22.28 -9.11 4.76
N ALA A 568 -22.08 -8.88 6.06
CA ALA A 568 -21.05 -8.00 6.61
C ALA A 568 -19.65 -8.62 6.51
N LEU A 569 -19.58 -9.96 6.50
CA LEU A 569 -18.37 -10.74 6.32
C LEU A 569 -18.49 -11.65 5.09
N VAL A 570 -17.34 -12.13 4.61
CA VAL A 570 -17.25 -13.17 3.58
C VAL A 570 -16.31 -14.27 4.07
N SER A 571 -16.67 -15.53 3.84
CA SER A 571 -15.82 -16.69 4.14
C SER A 571 -15.14 -17.22 2.89
N GLU A 572 -13.95 -17.78 3.07
CA GLU A 572 -13.22 -18.53 2.05
C GLU A 572 -12.71 -19.83 2.66
N ASN A 573 -12.69 -20.88 1.84
CA ASN A 573 -12.25 -22.20 2.25
C ASN A 573 -10.99 -22.66 1.51
N THR A 574 -9.91 -21.92 1.74
CA THR A 574 -8.59 -22.16 1.13
C THR A 574 -7.58 -22.52 2.21
N LEU A 575 -6.50 -23.23 1.82
CA LEU A 575 -5.41 -23.58 2.73
C LEU A 575 -4.69 -22.33 3.26
N LEU A 576 -4.44 -21.38 2.35
CA LEU A 576 -3.73 -20.13 2.60
C LEU A 576 -4.71 -18.95 2.64
N SER A 577 -4.42 -17.96 3.49
CA SER A 577 -5.15 -16.69 3.45
C SER A 577 -4.79 -15.89 2.20
N ARG A 578 -5.62 -14.90 1.84
CA ARG A 578 -5.33 -14.00 0.70
C ARG A 578 -3.96 -13.35 0.81
N GLN A 579 -3.58 -12.93 2.01
CA GLN A 579 -2.30 -12.29 2.29
C GLN A 579 -1.13 -13.28 2.14
N GLU A 580 -1.30 -14.52 2.57
CA GLU A 580 -0.30 -15.58 2.44
C GLU A 580 -0.08 -15.98 0.97
N SER A 581 -1.16 -16.18 0.21
CA SER A 581 -1.07 -16.46 -1.23
C SER A 581 -0.39 -15.30 -1.98
N ASP A 582 -0.76 -14.07 -1.68
CA ASP A 582 -0.16 -12.88 -2.31
C ASP A 582 1.32 -12.73 -2.00
N TYR A 583 1.72 -13.03 -0.75
CA TYR A 583 3.11 -13.03 -0.34
C TYR A 583 3.92 -14.12 -1.08
N ILE A 584 3.38 -15.32 -1.21
CA ILE A 584 4.05 -16.40 -1.95
C ILE A 584 4.15 -16.05 -3.44
N ASP A 585 3.09 -15.52 -4.04
CA ASP A 585 3.13 -15.04 -5.43
C ASP A 585 4.15 -13.92 -5.60
N TYR A 586 4.25 -12.98 -4.66
CA TYR A 586 5.26 -11.91 -4.70
C TYR A 586 6.70 -12.45 -4.84
N TYR A 587 7.03 -13.57 -4.17
CA TYR A 587 8.34 -14.20 -4.32
C TYR A 587 8.44 -15.09 -5.56
N LEU A 588 7.46 -15.95 -5.78
CA LEU A 588 7.58 -17.03 -6.76
C LEU A 588 7.16 -16.60 -8.17
N ASN A 589 6.14 -15.76 -8.33
CA ASN A 589 5.42 -15.52 -9.58
C ASN A 589 5.25 -14.03 -9.92
N LYS A 590 5.62 -13.60 -11.14
CA LYS A 590 5.34 -12.24 -11.61
C LYS A 590 3.94 -12.02 -12.21
N SER A 591 2.98 -12.91 -11.92
CA SER A 591 1.62 -12.85 -12.48
C SER A 591 0.79 -11.69 -11.89
N LYS A 592 0.83 -11.52 -10.56
CA LYS A 592 0.01 -10.56 -9.82
C LYS A 592 0.72 -9.24 -9.56
N PHE A 593 2.02 -9.29 -9.24
CA PHE A 593 2.79 -8.13 -8.77
C PHE A 593 3.94 -7.75 -9.70
N ILE A 594 4.00 -6.48 -10.09
CA ILE A 594 5.02 -5.98 -11.04
C ILE A 594 6.41 -5.90 -10.43
N ASN A 595 6.48 -5.72 -9.11
CA ASN A 595 7.69 -5.71 -8.30
C ASN A 595 8.03 -7.09 -7.70
N GLY A 596 7.33 -8.16 -8.11
CA GLY A 596 7.62 -9.52 -7.65
C GLY A 596 9.00 -10.02 -8.06
N TYR A 597 9.59 -10.89 -7.24
CA TYR A 597 10.92 -11.45 -7.43
C TYR A 597 10.98 -12.45 -8.59
N ASP A 598 9.86 -13.08 -8.92
CA ASP A 598 9.75 -14.04 -10.03
C ASP A 598 10.75 -15.20 -9.94
N LEU A 599 11.04 -15.66 -8.71
CA LEU A 599 12.11 -16.62 -8.45
C LEU A 599 11.89 -17.91 -9.26
N ARG A 600 10.66 -18.41 -9.33
CA ARG A 600 10.33 -19.61 -10.09
C ARG A 600 10.78 -19.48 -11.55
N ASN A 601 10.36 -18.42 -12.23
CA ASN A 601 10.68 -18.23 -13.65
C ASN A 601 12.16 -17.92 -13.88
N LYS A 602 12.82 -17.24 -12.92
CA LYS A 602 14.27 -16.99 -12.97
C LYS A 602 15.09 -18.28 -13.04
N TYR A 603 14.79 -19.24 -12.17
CA TYR A 603 15.52 -20.52 -12.12
C TYR A 603 15.03 -21.55 -13.15
N LEU A 604 13.75 -21.51 -13.56
CA LEU A 604 13.23 -22.39 -14.61
C LEU A 604 13.69 -22.00 -16.02
N HIS A 605 13.76 -20.71 -16.33
CA HIS A 605 14.05 -20.20 -17.68
C HIS A 605 15.47 -19.65 -17.85
N GLY A 606 16.36 -19.85 -16.86
CA GLY A 606 17.76 -19.46 -16.94
C GLY A 606 18.00 -17.96 -17.02
N THR A 607 17.08 -17.15 -16.45
CA THR A 607 17.17 -15.68 -16.40
C THR A 607 17.68 -15.16 -15.05
N SER A 608 18.09 -16.06 -14.15
CA SER A 608 18.77 -15.73 -12.91
C SER A 608 20.11 -15.03 -13.16
N SER A 609 20.66 -14.41 -12.11
CA SER A 609 22.07 -14.05 -12.05
C SER A 609 22.95 -15.23 -12.51
N GLY A 610 24.12 -14.93 -13.07
CA GLY A 610 25.06 -15.97 -13.49
C GLY A 610 25.34 -16.96 -12.35
N TYR A 611 25.61 -18.22 -12.70
CA TYR A 611 25.86 -19.34 -11.78
C TYR A 611 26.84 -19.04 -10.63
N GLU A 612 27.67 -18.01 -10.77
CA GLU A 612 28.72 -17.63 -9.82
C GLU A 612 28.21 -16.82 -8.60
N ASN A 613 26.97 -16.30 -8.61
CA ASN A 613 26.43 -15.51 -7.50
C ASN A 613 25.83 -16.37 -6.38
N GLU A 614 26.67 -17.20 -5.74
CA GLU A 614 26.24 -18.19 -4.75
C GLU A 614 25.51 -17.58 -3.54
N ASN A 615 25.88 -16.37 -3.12
CA ASN A 615 25.19 -15.68 -2.01
C ASN A 615 23.74 -15.32 -2.36
N GLU A 616 23.49 -14.84 -3.58
CA GLU A 616 22.12 -14.57 -4.05
C GLU A 616 21.32 -15.88 -4.14
N HIS A 617 21.93 -16.95 -4.64
CA HIS A 617 21.29 -18.26 -4.70
C HIS A 617 20.98 -18.82 -3.30
N TYR A 618 21.88 -18.64 -2.32
CA TYR A 618 21.64 -19.06 -0.95
C TYR A 618 20.48 -18.32 -0.30
N VAL A 619 20.41 -17.00 -0.42
CA VAL A 619 19.28 -16.20 0.12
C VAL A 619 17.96 -16.60 -0.54
N ASN A 620 17.94 -16.80 -1.86
CA ASN A 620 16.77 -17.30 -2.58
C ASN A 620 16.34 -18.69 -2.12
N TYR A 621 17.30 -19.56 -1.79
CA TYR A 621 17.01 -20.88 -1.24
C TYR A 621 16.41 -20.80 0.18
N LEU A 622 16.90 -19.90 1.03
CA LEU A 622 16.30 -19.64 2.35
C LEU A 622 14.87 -19.13 2.24
N HIS A 623 14.57 -18.25 1.28
CA HIS A 623 13.18 -17.84 0.99
C HIS A 623 12.31 -19.05 0.62
N ALA A 624 12.81 -19.93 -0.25
CA ALA A 624 12.10 -21.13 -0.67
C ALA A 624 11.81 -22.09 0.50
N LEU A 625 12.81 -22.37 1.35
CA LEU A 625 12.64 -23.18 2.56
C LEU A 625 11.62 -22.56 3.51
N ARG A 626 11.66 -21.25 3.73
CA ARG A 626 10.71 -20.55 4.60
C ARG A 626 9.27 -20.64 4.07
N ILE A 627 9.08 -20.48 2.76
CA ILE A 627 7.77 -20.66 2.11
C ILE A 627 7.28 -22.11 2.29
N LEU A 628 8.15 -23.09 2.04
CA LEU A 628 7.83 -24.51 2.18
C LEU A 628 7.45 -24.88 3.62
N ILE A 629 8.21 -24.41 4.61
CA ILE A 629 7.91 -24.59 6.04
C ILE A 629 6.57 -23.95 6.40
N THR A 630 6.28 -22.76 5.86
CA THR A 630 4.98 -22.12 6.07
C THR A 630 3.86 -23.01 5.54
N ILE A 631 3.94 -23.47 4.28
CA ILE A 631 2.95 -24.39 3.69
C ILE A 631 2.79 -25.66 4.52
N MET A 632 3.89 -26.25 4.99
CA MET A 632 3.90 -27.43 5.85
C MET A 632 3.14 -27.19 7.17
N ILE A 633 3.37 -26.05 7.84
CA ILE A 633 2.63 -25.65 9.05
C ILE A 633 1.14 -25.52 8.74
N LYS A 634 0.77 -24.91 7.60
CA LYS A 634 -0.63 -24.72 7.20
C LYS A 634 -1.34 -26.04 6.93
N ILE A 635 -0.69 -26.97 6.23
CA ILE A 635 -1.20 -28.33 5.97
C ILE A 635 -1.42 -29.08 7.29
N ASN A 636 -0.42 -29.09 8.17
CA ASN A 636 -0.55 -29.76 9.46
C ASN A 636 -1.69 -29.17 10.30
N ASP A 637 -1.79 -27.85 10.38
CA ASP A 637 -2.88 -27.17 11.10
C ASP A 637 -4.26 -27.50 10.52
N ASP A 638 -4.37 -27.60 9.18
CA ASP A 638 -5.61 -27.98 8.51
C ASP A 638 -6.07 -29.38 8.89
N LEU A 639 -5.17 -30.34 8.76
CA LEU A 639 -5.43 -31.76 9.05
C LEU A 639 -5.74 -31.99 10.53
N CYS A 640 -4.94 -31.40 11.43
CA CYS A 640 -5.18 -31.45 12.87
C CYS A 640 -6.55 -30.88 13.24
N THR A 641 -6.91 -29.73 12.66
CA THR A 641 -8.19 -29.09 12.95
C THR A 641 -9.36 -29.92 12.42
N ALA A 642 -9.28 -30.44 11.20
CA ALA A 642 -10.31 -31.30 10.61
C ALA A 642 -10.51 -32.61 11.41
N LYS A 643 -9.44 -33.22 11.92
CA LYS A 643 -9.51 -34.40 12.78
C LYS A 643 -10.30 -34.12 14.07
N VAL A 644 -10.08 -32.96 14.71
CA VAL A 644 -10.82 -32.54 15.90
C VAL A 644 -12.28 -32.21 15.62
N GLU A 645 -12.63 -31.77 14.41
CA GLU A 645 -14.04 -31.51 14.02
C GLU A 645 -14.81 -32.78 13.64
N GLY A 646 -14.10 -33.83 13.24
CA GLY A 646 -14.67 -35.14 12.88
C GLY A 646 -14.87 -36.11 14.04
N ASP A 647 -14.16 -35.90 15.16
CA ASP A 647 -14.32 -36.60 16.44
C ASP A 647 -15.40 -35.94 17.32
#